data_AF-A0A6L8NHI2-F1
#
_entry.id   AF-A0A6L8NHI2-F1
#
_cell.length_a   1.000
_cell.length_b   1.000
_cell.length_c   1.000
_cell.angle_alpha   90.00
_cell.angle_beta   90.00
_cell.angle_gamma   90.00
#
_symmetry.space_group_name_H-M   'P 1'
#
loop_
_entity.id
_entity.type
_entity.pdbx_description
1 polymer ?
#
loop_
_entity_poly.entity_id
_entity_poly.type
_entity_poly.pdbx_seq_one_letter_code
_entity_poly.pdbx_strand_id
1 'polypeptide(L)'
;NGTPAAASLAPLDPADRPAALIDLVRGQVAEVLGHTDPQAIDTERALSELGFDSLTALELRNRLNETTGLQLPATLVFDRPTVAALAAELAARLSGAPSTVPSGSGRPAATALPADDEPIAVVGIGCRYPGGADSPEALWRLVSEGIDAVGAFPADRGWDTERLYDPDPDRTGHTYVREGGFLYDAHRFDAEFFGMSPREALATDPQQRLLLETSWEAIERAGINPAALRGSRTGVFAGVMYNDYASRMLFPAETPEEVEGYLGYGSAGSVASGRVAYALGLEGPAVSVDTACSSSLVAIHLAAQALRRGECTLALAGGVTVMATPATFIEFSRQRGLAPDGRCKPFAAAADGTGWGEGVGVVVLERLSEARRNGHPVLAVIRGSAINQDGASNGLTSPNGPAQERVIRQALESAGLTPADVDAVEAHGTGTTLGDPIEAQALHHTYGTDRPADRPLYLGSIKSNIGHTQAAAGIASLIKMTMAMHHGRLPETLHIDEPSPHTPWDGSLQLLTTAQDWPDTGRPRRAAVSSFGISGTNAHLILEQPPTEEPEPADPVAAVPWMFSAQSEGALREVAVRLQTMLADDPDTDIAAVSRSLAVSRAQLPHRAVVVGEDRAELLTGLGVVGRGGEAANVVRGTAASRPLTVFVFPGQGSQWPGMARELLDTQPVFAEHLTACHHALAPHTDWSLLDLINTTDTAPDLDRTDVVQPALFAVMVSLARLWQHHGIHPDAVIGHSQGEIAAAHIAGALTLHDAAKIAALRSKALTSLAGTGGMASVPLPAEEVAERLLPYGSALSVAATNSPVSTVVSGDAGAVADFVEACKADRIRARTIPVDYASHSPHVDGIRDELLHLLEGVVPEHPSIPFYSTLTGTLLTPHTPL
;
A
#
# COMPACT_ATOMS: atom_id res chain seq x y z
N ASN A 1 35.59 -9.66 -23.97
CA ASN A 1 35.42 -11.13 -24.03
C ASN A 1 34.69 -11.58 -22.78
N GLY A 2 33.38 -11.38 -22.73
CA GLY A 2 32.54 -11.73 -21.58
C GLY A 2 32.03 -13.15 -21.72
N THR A 3 32.20 -13.96 -20.67
CA THR A 3 31.53 -15.25 -20.53
C THR A 3 30.01 -14.99 -20.52
N PRO A 4 29.18 -15.77 -21.24
CA PRO A 4 27.74 -15.55 -21.24
C PRO A 4 27.16 -15.63 -19.82
N ALA A 5 26.25 -14.74 -19.45
CA ALA A 5 25.62 -14.68 -18.13
C ALA A 5 24.98 -16.01 -17.74
N ALA A 6 24.47 -16.79 -18.69
CA ALA A 6 23.98 -18.16 -18.45
C ALA A 6 25.03 -19.07 -17.78
N ALA A 7 26.31 -18.92 -18.14
CA ALA A 7 27.43 -19.66 -17.53
C ALA A 7 27.88 -19.08 -16.17
N SER A 8 27.58 -17.80 -15.91
CA SER A 8 27.86 -17.11 -14.64
C SER A 8 26.72 -17.24 -13.62
N LEU A 9 25.49 -17.52 -14.06
CA LEU A 9 24.29 -17.68 -13.22
C LEU A 9 24.01 -19.14 -12.85
N ALA A 10 24.52 -20.11 -13.63
CA ALA A 10 24.41 -21.54 -13.34
C ALA A 10 25.01 -21.99 -11.99
N PRO A 11 26.11 -21.40 -11.48
CA PRO A 11 26.67 -21.73 -10.18
C PRO A 11 25.91 -21.13 -8.99
N LEU A 12 25.06 -20.12 -9.22
CA LEU A 12 24.29 -19.45 -8.16
C LEU A 12 23.08 -20.30 -7.73
N ASP A 13 22.79 -20.27 -6.43
CA ASP A 13 21.59 -20.86 -5.84
C ASP A 13 20.35 -20.22 -6.51
N PRO A 14 19.30 -21.00 -6.85
CA PRO A 14 18.04 -20.45 -7.36
C PRO A 14 17.51 -19.20 -6.64
N ALA A 15 17.75 -19.06 -5.34
CA ALA A 15 17.36 -17.89 -4.55
C ALA A 15 18.12 -16.60 -4.92
N ASP A 16 19.37 -16.69 -5.36
CA ASP A 16 20.26 -15.54 -5.62
C ASP A 16 20.25 -15.09 -7.08
N ARG A 17 19.62 -15.86 -7.97
CA ARG A 17 19.56 -15.54 -9.42
C ARG A 17 18.77 -14.28 -9.75
N PRO A 18 17.60 -14.00 -9.13
CA PRO A 18 16.86 -12.75 -9.38
C PRO A 18 17.70 -11.52 -9.05
N ALA A 19 18.46 -11.61 -7.95
CA ALA A 19 19.34 -10.57 -7.46
C ALA A 19 20.42 -10.19 -8.47
N ALA A 20 21.18 -11.18 -8.94
CA ALA A 20 22.25 -10.99 -9.91
C ALA A 20 21.73 -10.49 -11.27
N LEU A 21 20.53 -10.93 -11.68
CA LEU A 21 19.91 -10.47 -12.91
C LEU A 21 19.46 -9.01 -12.84
N ILE A 22 18.94 -8.57 -11.70
CA ILE A 22 18.63 -7.14 -11.48
C ILE A 22 19.90 -6.31 -11.63
N ASP A 23 21.00 -6.70 -10.98
CA ASP A 23 22.25 -5.94 -11.02
C ASP A 23 22.86 -5.93 -12.43
N LEU A 24 22.74 -7.04 -13.18
CA LEU A 24 23.16 -7.11 -14.58
C LEU A 24 22.37 -6.14 -15.46
N VAL A 25 21.03 -6.15 -15.38
CA VAL A 25 20.20 -5.23 -16.17
C VAL A 25 20.46 -3.79 -15.76
N ARG A 26 20.59 -3.53 -14.46
CA ARG A 26 20.89 -2.20 -13.91
C ARG A 26 22.23 -1.67 -14.41
N GLY A 27 23.27 -2.52 -14.45
CA GLY A 27 24.57 -2.19 -15.02
C GLY A 27 24.48 -1.83 -16.50
N GLN A 28 23.73 -2.61 -17.29
CA GLN A 28 23.54 -2.31 -18.72
C GLN A 28 22.73 -1.03 -18.96
N VAL A 29 21.73 -0.76 -18.12
CA VAL A 29 20.94 0.49 -18.16
C VAL A 29 21.82 1.69 -17.83
N ALA A 30 22.64 1.60 -16.79
CA ALA A 30 23.56 2.66 -16.40
C ALA A 30 24.60 2.96 -17.49
N GLU A 31 25.14 1.93 -18.15
CA GLU A 31 26.09 2.10 -19.26
C GLU A 31 25.45 2.81 -20.47
N VAL A 32 24.21 2.46 -20.84
CA VAL A 32 23.50 3.10 -21.96
C VAL A 32 23.17 4.56 -21.65
N LEU A 33 22.83 4.87 -20.41
CA LEU A 33 22.51 6.23 -19.96
C LEU A 33 23.75 7.06 -19.57
N GLY A 34 24.94 6.46 -19.55
CA GLY A 34 26.19 7.13 -19.16
C GLY A 34 26.32 7.41 -17.66
N HIS A 35 25.59 6.70 -16.80
CA HIS A 35 25.74 6.78 -15.35
C HIS A 35 26.96 5.99 -14.88
N THR A 36 27.82 6.62 -14.07
CA THR A 36 29.02 5.98 -13.49
C THR A 36 28.71 5.04 -12.33
N ASP A 37 27.54 5.20 -11.70
CA ASP A 37 27.07 4.34 -10.62
C ASP A 37 25.73 3.68 -11.00
N PRO A 38 25.72 2.36 -11.26
CA PRO A 38 24.50 1.61 -11.50
C PRO A 38 23.51 1.64 -10.34
N GLN A 39 23.96 1.82 -9.09
CA GLN A 39 23.07 1.83 -7.92
C GLN A 39 22.17 3.07 -7.85
N ALA A 40 22.46 4.11 -8.63
CA ALA A 40 21.62 5.29 -8.77
C ALA A 40 20.36 5.06 -9.63
N ILE A 41 20.27 3.92 -10.33
CA ILE A 41 19.11 3.57 -11.15
C ILE A 41 18.04 2.91 -10.30
N ASP A 42 16.87 3.55 -10.19
CA ASP A 42 15.67 2.98 -9.59
C ASP A 42 15.15 1.84 -10.46
N THR A 43 14.90 0.67 -9.86
CA THR A 43 14.50 -0.53 -10.59
C THR A 43 13.03 -0.66 -10.88
N GLU A 44 12.20 0.08 -10.14
CA GLU A 44 10.75 0.09 -10.31
C GLU A 44 10.30 1.26 -11.19
N ARG A 45 11.19 2.22 -11.45
CA ARG A 45 10.94 3.34 -12.34
C ARG A 45 10.94 2.90 -13.80
N ALA A 46 10.03 3.48 -14.59
CA ALA A 46 9.96 3.22 -16.02
C ALA A 46 11.25 3.72 -16.72
N LEU A 47 11.81 2.90 -17.61
CA LEU A 47 13.04 3.22 -18.34
C LEU A 47 12.89 4.51 -19.17
N SER A 48 11.70 4.82 -19.68
CA SER A 48 11.42 6.07 -20.40
C SER A 48 11.62 7.30 -19.52
N GLU A 49 11.28 7.25 -18.24
CA GLU A 49 11.52 8.35 -17.29
C GLU A 49 13.00 8.50 -16.95
N LEU A 50 13.78 7.44 -17.12
CA LEU A 50 15.24 7.45 -16.99
C LEU A 50 15.95 7.94 -18.28
N GLY A 51 15.18 8.30 -19.32
CA GLY A 51 15.71 8.85 -20.56
C GLY A 51 15.82 7.86 -21.72
N PHE A 52 15.21 6.68 -21.62
CA PHE A 52 15.16 5.74 -22.76
C PHE A 52 14.19 6.19 -23.86
N ASP A 53 14.66 6.06 -25.09
CA ASP A 53 13.94 6.24 -26.35
C ASP A 53 14.09 4.98 -27.24
N SER A 54 13.57 5.04 -28.46
CA SER A 54 13.61 3.90 -29.39
C SER A 54 15.02 3.45 -29.80
N LEU A 55 16.02 4.33 -29.78
CA LEU A 55 17.39 3.99 -30.17
C LEU A 55 18.17 3.38 -29.00
N THR A 56 18.08 4.00 -27.82
CA THR A 56 18.69 3.53 -26.58
C THR A 56 18.07 2.21 -26.09
N ALA A 57 16.77 1.99 -26.31
CA ALA A 57 16.13 0.70 -26.06
C ALA A 57 16.70 -0.43 -26.93
N LEU A 58 17.00 -0.14 -28.21
CA LEU A 58 17.64 -1.08 -29.13
C LEU A 58 19.08 -1.39 -28.71
N GLU A 59 19.81 -0.37 -28.23
CA GLU A 59 21.16 -0.52 -27.68
C GLU A 59 21.15 -1.42 -26.44
N LEU A 60 20.29 -1.14 -25.46
CA LEU A 60 20.16 -1.98 -24.25
C LEU A 60 19.84 -3.43 -24.60
N ARG A 61 18.90 -3.67 -25.52
CA ARG A 61 18.60 -5.03 -26.00
C ARG A 61 19.84 -5.71 -26.60
N ASN A 62 20.61 -5.01 -27.45
CA ASN A 62 21.82 -5.58 -28.05
C ASN A 62 22.82 -6.01 -26.99
N ARG A 63 23.05 -5.14 -25.99
CA ARG A 63 23.96 -5.44 -24.89
C ARG A 63 23.45 -6.59 -24.03
N LEU A 64 22.15 -6.66 -23.76
CA LEU A 64 21.54 -7.79 -23.05
C LEU A 64 21.67 -9.09 -23.84
N ASN A 65 21.50 -9.08 -25.17
CA ASN A 65 21.75 -10.24 -26.04
C ASN A 65 23.21 -10.72 -25.95
N GLU A 66 24.16 -9.78 -26.06
CA GLU A 66 25.59 -10.08 -25.98
C GLU A 66 25.99 -10.64 -24.61
N THR A 67 25.44 -10.06 -23.54
CA THR A 67 25.79 -10.45 -22.18
C THR A 67 25.12 -11.77 -21.78
N THR A 68 23.86 -12.00 -22.16
CA THR A 68 23.10 -13.20 -21.74
C THR A 68 23.20 -14.38 -22.71
N GLY A 69 23.58 -14.13 -23.96
CA GLY A 69 23.53 -15.13 -25.03
C GLY A 69 22.11 -15.48 -25.52
N LEU A 70 21.09 -14.76 -25.04
CA LEU A 70 19.70 -14.94 -25.46
C LEU A 70 19.43 -14.27 -26.82
N GLN A 71 18.34 -14.70 -27.46
CA GLN A 71 17.75 -13.99 -28.60
C GLN A 71 16.52 -13.21 -28.10
N LEU A 72 16.75 -11.96 -27.69
CA LEU A 72 15.72 -11.08 -27.17
C LEU A 72 15.01 -10.31 -28.31
N PRO A 73 13.67 -10.27 -28.31
CA PRO A 73 12.91 -9.54 -29.30
C PRO A 73 13.18 -8.04 -29.23
N ALA A 74 13.01 -7.33 -30.35
CA ALA A 74 13.19 -5.88 -30.43
C ALA A 74 12.29 -5.09 -29.48
N THR A 75 11.14 -5.67 -29.10
CA THR A 75 10.14 -5.06 -28.23
C THR A 75 10.40 -5.28 -26.73
N LEU A 76 11.38 -6.12 -26.34
CA LEU A 76 11.54 -6.55 -24.94
C LEU A 76 11.59 -5.39 -23.93
N VAL A 77 12.35 -4.34 -24.25
CA VAL A 77 12.54 -3.17 -23.36
C VAL A 77 11.24 -2.37 -23.19
N PHE A 78 10.33 -2.44 -24.17
CA PHE A 78 8.99 -1.86 -24.09
C PHE A 78 8.00 -2.79 -23.41
N ASP A 79 8.09 -4.09 -23.67
CA ASP A 79 7.22 -5.13 -23.08
C ASP A 79 7.49 -5.28 -21.57
N ARG A 80 8.71 -4.94 -21.12
CA ARG A 80 9.18 -4.99 -19.73
C ARG A 80 9.81 -3.63 -19.38
N PRO A 81 9.01 -2.62 -19.02
CA PRO A 81 9.46 -1.22 -18.98
C PRO A 81 10.29 -0.85 -17.74
N THR A 82 10.59 -1.79 -16.84
CA THR A 82 11.39 -1.55 -15.63
C THR A 82 12.58 -2.52 -15.56
N VAL A 83 13.62 -2.15 -14.81
CA VAL A 83 14.80 -3.01 -14.60
C VAL A 83 14.37 -4.33 -13.93
N ALA A 84 13.49 -4.26 -12.93
CA ALA A 84 12.98 -5.44 -12.23
C ALA A 84 12.21 -6.38 -13.18
N ALA A 85 11.34 -5.84 -14.03
CA ALA A 85 10.58 -6.62 -15.01
C ALA A 85 11.47 -7.27 -16.09
N LEU A 86 12.48 -6.55 -16.57
CA LEU A 86 13.47 -7.11 -17.50
C LEU A 86 14.27 -8.24 -16.85
N ALA A 87 14.72 -8.06 -15.61
CA ALA A 87 15.47 -9.07 -14.88
C ALA A 87 14.64 -10.35 -14.66
N ALA A 88 13.37 -10.21 -14.29
CA ALA A 88 12.44 -11.33 -14.14
C ALA A 88 12.22 -12.09 -15.46
N GLU A 89 12.07 -11.37 -16.58
CA GLU A 89 11.90 -11.98 -17.91
C GLU A 89 13.18 -12.71 -18.37
N LEU A 90 14.35 -12.12 -18.12
CA LEU A 90 15.64 -12.79 -18.38
C LEU A 90 15.78 -14.05 -17.52
N ALA A 91 15.35 -14.01 -16.25
CA ALA A 91 15.35 -15.17 -15.36
C ALA A 91 14.50 -16.31 -15.91
N ALA A 92 13.28 -16.01 -16.38
CA ALA A 92 12.38 -16.99 -16.97
C ALA A 92 12.98 -17.64 -18.21
N ARG A 93 13.56 -16.84 -19.13
CA ARG A 93 14.17 -17.33 -20.38
C ARG A 93 15.44 -18.14 -20.16
N LEU A 94 16.29 -17.74 -19.22
CA LEU A 94 17.53 -18.46 -18.89
C LEU A 94 17.27 -19.79 -18.18
N SER A 95 16.17 -19.89 -17.43
CA SER A 95 15.78 -21.11 -16.72
C SER A 95 15.11 -22.16 -17.63
N GLY A 96 14.86 -21.84 -18.90
CA GLY A 96 14.18 -22.74 -19.85
C GLY A 96 12.73 -23.06 -19.48
N ALA A 97 12.16 -22.38 -18.48
CA ALA A 97 10.78 -22.54 -18.07
C ALA A 97 9.89 -21.77 -19.05
N PRO A 98 8.89 -22.39 -19.71
CA PRO A 98 7.85 -21.62 -20.37
C PRO A 98 7.21 -20.71 -19.32
N SER A 99 7.01 -19.44 -19.68
CA SER A 99 6.34 -18.45 -18.84
C SER A 99 4.97 -18.99 -18.44
N THR A 100 4.92 -19.58 -17.26
CA THR A 100 3.70 -19.95 -16.58
C THR A 100 3.51 -18.86 -15.56
N VAL A 101 2.71 -17.86 -15.95
CA VAL A 101 1.93 -17.09 -14.98
C VAL A 101 1.34 -18.13 -14.01
N PRO A 102 1.43 -17.95 -12.68
CA PRO A 102 0.84 -18.90 -11.74
C PRO A 102 -0.66 -18.97 -12.00
N SER A 103 -1.06 -19.92 -12.83
CA SER A 103 -2.43 -20.35 -12.98
C SER A 103 -2.71 -21.17 -11.74
N GLY A 104 -3.27 -20.51 -10.73
CA GLY A 104 -3.70 -21.14 -9.49
C GLY A 104 -4.47 -22.42 -9.82
N SER A 105 -3.86 -23.56 -9.53
CA SER A 105 -4.41 -24.87 -9.77
C SER A 105 -5.66 -25.05 -8.90
N GLY A 106 -6.81 -25.18 -9.53
CA GLY A 106 -8.06 -25.51 -8.86
C GLY A 106 -8.06 -26.91 -8.24
N ARG A 107 -8.61 -27.00 -7.01
CA ARG A 107 -9.22 -28.21 -6.42
C ARG A 107 -9.81 -27.89 -5.02
N PRO A 108 -10.87 -28.60 -4.60
CA PRO A 108 -12.21 -28.68 -5.18
C PRO A 108 -13.19 -27.73 -4.47
N ALA A 109 -14.26 -27.35 -5.17
CA ALA A 109 -15.30 -26.45 -4.72
C ALA A 109 -16.04 -26.96 -3.47
N ALA A 110 -15.99 -26.18 -2.39
CA ALA A 110 -17.10 -26.12 -1.46
C ALA A 110 -18.31 -25.52 -2.20
N THR A 111 -19.49 -26.09 -1.95
CA THR A 111 -20.78 -25.79 -2.60
C THR A 111 -21.00 -24.31 -2.93
N ALA A 112 -20.70 -23.93 -4.17
CA ALA A 112 -20.97 -22.61 -4.72
C ALA A 112 -22.35 -22.58 -5.38
N LEU A 113 -23.05 -21.45 -5.24
CA LEU A 113 -24.14 -21.08 -6.14
C LEU A 113 -23.61 -21.07 -7.60
N PRO A 114 -24.44 -21.29 -8.62
CA PRO A 114 -24.00 -21.12 -10.00
C PRO A 114 -23.34 -19.74 -10.19
N ALA A 115 -22.19 -19.70 -10.86
CA ALA A 115 -21.30 -18.52 -10.96
C ALA A 115 -21.98 -17.24 -11.50
N ASP A 116 -23.11 -17.39 -12.20
CA ASP A 116 -23.88 -16.28 -12.76
C ASP A 116 -24.63 -15.45 -11.70
N ASP A 117 -24.91 -16.03 -10.51
CA ASP A 117 -25.73 -15.42 -9.45
C ASP A 117 -24.91 -14.97 -8.23
N GLU A 118 -23.57 -14.96 -8.32
CA GLU A 118 -22.74 -14.61 -7.16
C GLU A 118 -22.88 -13.12 -6.76
N PRO A 119 -23.14 -12.81 -5.47
CA PRO A 119 -23.17 -11.44 -4.97
C PRO A 119 -21.80 -10.77 -5.06
N ILE A 120 -21.80 -9.47 -5.38
CA ILE A 120 -20.58 -8.67 -5.48
C ILE A 120 -20.45 -7.78 -4.25
N ALA A 121 -19.33 -7.90 -3.53
CA ALA A 121 -18.98 -7.06 -2.40
C ALA A 121 -18.43 -5.71 -2.88
N VAL A 122 -18.88 -4.63 -2.23
CA VAL A 122 -18.20 -3.34 -2.24
C VAL A 122 -17.20 -3.37 -1.10
N VAL A 123 -15.90 -3.39 -1.41
CA VAL A 123 -14.84 -3.57 -0.39
C VAL A 123 -14.08 -2.28 -0.09
N GLY A 124 -14.16 -1.27 -0.96
CA GLY A 124 -13.56 0.05 -0.73
C GLY A 124 -14.29 1.13 -1.51
N ILE A 125 -14.24 2.37 -1.01
CA ILE A 125 -14.90 3.54 -1.60
C ILE A 125 -13.95 4.73 -1.56
N GLY A 126 -13.77 5.42 -2.68
CA GLY A 126 -13.16 6.75 -2.74
C GLY A 126 -14.13 7.72 -3.42
N CYS A 127 -14.17 8.98 -2.99
CA CYS A 127 -14.96 10.00 -3.69
C CYS A 127 -14.51 11.45 -3.42
N ARG A 128 -14.92 12.36 -4.31
CA ARG A 128 -14.93 13.81 -4.13
C ARG A 128 -16.24 14.38 -4.67
N TYR A 129 -16.93 15.18 -3.86
CA TYR A 129 -18.19 15.83 -4.21
C TYR A 129 -18.23 17.29 -3.71
N PRO A 130 -19.17 18.11 -4.23
CA PRO A 130 -19.36 19.50 -3.80
C PRO A 130 -19.52 19.64 -2.28
N GLY A 131 -19.22 20.82 -1.75
CA GLY A 131 -19.28 21.08 -0.31
C GLY A 131 -18.07 20.55 0.47
N GLY A 132 -16.97 20.22 -0.21
CA GLY A 132 -15.75 19.69 0.41
C GLY A 132 -15.87 18.23 0.86
N ALA A 133 -16.84 17.49 0.33
CA ALA A 133 -17.02 16.08 0.62
C ALA A 133 -15.93 15.24 -0.06
N ASP A 134 -14.81 15.07 0.62
CA ASP A 134 -13.61 14.42 0.09
C ASP A 134 -13.46 12.92 0.44
N SER A 135 -14.49 12.35 1.03
CA SER A 135 -14.50 10.98 1.54
C SER A 135 -15.94 10.49 1.71
N PRO A 136 -16.19 9.16 1.74
CA PRO A 136 -17.54 8.65 1.99
C PRO A 136 -18.10 9.12 3.34
N GLU A 137 -17.25 9.30 4.35
CA GLU A 137 -17.62 9.83 5.67
C GLU A 137 -17.99 11.32 5.59
N ALA A 138 -17.24 12.13 4.84
CA ALA A 138 -17.56 13.55 4.65
C ALA A 138 -18.84 13.74 3.81
N LEU A 139 -19.05 12.92 2.78
CA LEU A 139 -20.30 12.93 2.01
C LEU A 139 -21.47 12.51 2.90
N TRP A 140 -21.31 11.49 3.74
CA TRP A 140 -22.34 11.09 4.70
C TRP A 140 -22.68 12.22 5.67
N ARG A 141 -21.67 12.90 6.24
CA ARG A 141 -21.91 14.06 7.11
C ARG A 141 -22.72 15.14 6.40
N LEU A 142 -22.32 15.50 5.19
CA LEU A 142 -23.02 16.49 4.35
C LEU A 142 -24.50 16.12 4.16
N VAL A 143 -24.78 14.89 3.74
CA VAL A 143 -26.15 14.44 3.44
C VAL A 143 -26.98 14.25 4.71
N SER A 144 -26.40 13.69 5.77
CA SER A 144 -27.12 13.41 7.03
C SER A 144 -27.44 14.66 7.85
N GLU A 145 -26.63 15.73 7.70
CA GLU A 145 -26.87 17.04 8.30
C GLU A 145 -27.76 17.95 7.42
N GLY A 146 -28.24 17.46 6.27
CA GLY A 146 -29.13 18.22 5.39
C GLY A 146 -28.47 19.41 4.70
N ILE A 147 -27.16 19.32 4.40
CA ILE A 147 -26.40 20.41 3.78
C ILE A 147 -26.71 20.48 2.27
N ASP A 148 -26.99 21.69 1.79
CA ASP A 148 -27.04 22.08 0.37
C ASP A 148 -25.66 22.61 -0.05
N ALA A 149 -25.04 21.93 -1.00
CA ALA A 149 -23.70 22.20 -1.52
C ALA A 149 -23.71 22.96 -2.87
N VAL A 150 -24.87 23.43 -3.32
CA VAL A 150 -24.98 24.29 -4.50
C VAL A 150 -24.40 25.67 -4.17
N GLY A 151 -23.45 26.12 -4.99
CA GLY A 151 -22.74 27.38 -4.80
C GLY A 151 -22.51 28.12 -6.12
N ALA A 152 -21.87 29.30 -6.02
CA ALA A 152 -21.56 30.11 -7.19
C ALA A 152 -20.55 29.42 -8.13
N PHE A 153 -20.57 29.80 -9.41
CA PHE A 153 -19.57 29.36 -10.39
C PHE A 153 -18.12 29.61 -9.92
N PRO A 154 -17.18 28.69 -10.24
CA PRO A 154 -15.78 28.82 -9.83
C PRO A 154 -15.10 30.00 -10.53
N ALA A 155 -14.34 30.80 -9.77
CA ALA A 155 -13.65 31.99 -10.26
C ALA A 155 -12.25 31.71 -10.83
N ASP A 156 -11.71 30.51 -10.60
CA ASP A 156 -10.35 30.08 -10.96
C ASP A 156 -10.28 29.30 -12.27
N ARG A 157 -11.42 29.10 -12.93
CA ARG A 157 -11.50 28.40 -14.23
C ARG A 157 -11.45 29.34 -15.42
N GLY A 158 -11.20 30.63 -15.24
CA GLY A 158 -11.13 31.60 -16.36
C GLY A 158 -12.44 31.75 -17.15
N TRP A 159 -13.58 31.45 -16.53
CA TRP A 159 -14.89 31.73 -17.10
C TRP A 159 -15.22 33.21 -16.90
N ASP A 160 -15.69 33.89 -17.94
CA ASP A 160 -16.20 35.26 -17.83
C ASP A 160 -17.65 35.21 -17.33
N THR A 161 -17.81 34.95 -16.03
CA THR A 161 -19.11 34.67 -15.40
C THR A 161 -20.10 35.83 -15.51
N GLU A 162 -19.61 37.08 -15.55
CA GLU A 162 -20.46 38.24 -15.73
C GLU A 162 -21.01 38.36 -17.15
N ARG A 163 -20.19 38.13 -18.17
CA ARG A 163 -20.68 38.15 -19.57
C ARG A 163 -21.45 36.91 -19.94
N LEU A 164 -21.20 35.79 -19.25
CA LEU A 164 -21.86 34.52 -19.50
C LEU A 164 -23.34 34.55 -19.10
N TYR A 165 -23.71 35.33 -18.09
CA TYR A 165 -25.09 35.39 -17.61
C TYR A 165 -25.98 36.30 -18.46
N ASP A 166 -27.17 35.83 -18.78
CA ASP A 166 -28.29 36.64 -19.27
C ASP A 166 -29.60 36.01 -18.76
N PRO A 167 -30.50 36.78 -18.11
CA PRO A 167 -31.77 36.25 -17.63
C PRO A 167 -32.73 35.83 -18.76
N ASP A 168 -32.48 36.22 -20.01
CA ASP A 168 -33.26 35.79 -21.17
C ASP A 168 -32.83 34.39 -21.67
N PRO A 169 -33.65 33.34 -21.48
CA PRO A 169 -33.35 31.99 -21.96
C PRO A 169 -33.29 31.88 -23.49
N ASP A 170 -33.67 32.92 -24.24
CA ASP A 170 -33.60 32.99 -25.71
C ASP A 170 -32.36 33.77 -26.22
N ARG A 171 -31.51 34.31 -25.34
CA ARG A 171 -30.18 34.88 -25.67
C ARG A 171 -29.01 33.90 -25.98
N THR A 172 -28.72 33.62 -27.25
CA THR A 172 -27.69 32.61 -27.66
C THR A 172 -26.31 32.83 -27.01
N GLY A 173 -25.71 31.77 -26.48
CA GLY A 173 -24.36 31.79 -25.90
C GLY A 173 -24.30 32.18 -24.42
N HIS A 174 -25.46 32.41 -23.80
CA HIS A 174 -25.57 32.79 -22.39
C HIS A 174 -26.33 31.73 -21.58
N THR A 175 -26.17 31.79 -20.26
CA THR A 175 -26.91 31.00 -19.26
C THR A 175 -27.74 31.91 -18.36
N TYR A 176 -28.93 31.47 -17.94
CA TYR A 176 -29.73 32.19 -16.93
C TYR A 176 -29.45 31.72 -15.49
N VAL A 177 -28.54 30.77 -15.31
CA VAL A 177 -28.15 30.23 -13.99
C VAL A 177 -26.74 30.65 -13.63
N ARG A 178 -26.49 30.95 -12.35
CA ARG A 178 -25.16 31.34 -11.81
C ARG A 178 -24.63 30.37 -10.74
N GLU A 179 -25.40 29.33 -10.42
CA GLU A 179 -25.12 28.40 -9.33
C GLU A 179 -25.08 26.94 -9.82
N GLY A 180 -24.36 26.09 -9.09
CA GLY A 180 -24.23 24.65 -9.33
C GLY A 180 -23.37 23.99 -8.26
N GLY A 181 -23.25 22.67 -8.29
CA GLY A 181 -22.37 21.92 -7.39
C GLY A 181 -20.97 21.78 -7.97
N PHE A 182 -19.94 22.40 -7.40
CA PHE A 182 -18.59 22.39 -7.97
C PHE A 182 -17.54 21.74 -7.06
N LEU A 183 -16.56 21.12 -7.71
CA LEU A 183 -15.27 20.79 -7.11
C LEU A 183 -14.34 22.00 -7.27
N TYR A 184 -14.29 22.88 -6.27
CA TYR A 184 -13.46 24.10 -6.34
C TYR A 184 -11.96 23.78 -6.44
N ASP A 185 -11.51 22.68 -5.82
CA ASP A 185 -10.11 22.26 -5.84
C ASP A 185 -9.75 21.33 -7.02
N ALA A 186 -10.58 21.23 -8.07
CA ALA A 186 -10.37 20.31 -9.20
C ALA A 186 -9.06 20.54 -9.99
N HIS A 187 -8.36 21.66 -9.76
CA HIS A 187 -7.07 21.95 -10.38
C HIS A 187 -5.89 21.30 -9.66
N ARG A 188 -6.04 20.88 -8.39
CA ARG A 188 -4.98 20.27 -7.57
C ARG A 188 -4.74 18.82 -7.98
N PHE A 189 -3.47 18.41 -8.04
CA PHE A 189 -3.07 17.04 -8.38
C PHE A 189 -1.61 16.78 -7.99
N ASP A 190 -1.31 15.62 -7.39
CA ASP A 190 0.07 15.19 -7.11
C ASP A 190 0.67 14.45 -8.31
N ALA A 191 1.27 15.21 -9.23
CA ALA A 191 1.83 14.66 -10.46
C ALA A 191 3.04 13.74 -10.22
N GLU A 192 3.92 14.10 -9.28
CA GLU A 192 5.15 13.34 -8.99
C GLU A 192 4.81 11.96 -8.41
N PHE A 193 3.80 11.89 -7.54
CA PHE A 193 3.31 10.63 -6.98
C PHE A 193 2.91 9.60 -8.05
N PHE A 194 2.30 10.06 -9.15
CA PHE A 194 1.87 9.20 -10.25
C PHE A 194 2.88 9.12 -11.41
N GLY A 195 4.13 9.57 -11.22
CA GLY A 195 5.18 9.53 -12.25
C GLY A 195 4.89 10.45 -13.45
N MET A 196 4.03 11.46 -13.26
CA MET A 196 3.60 12.37 -14.32
C MET A 196 4.46 13.64 -14.32
N SER A 197 4.97 14.03 -15.49
CA SER A 197 5.69 15.31 -15.59
C SER A 197 4.73 16.50 -15.40
N PRO A 198 5.20 17.66 -14.89
CA PRO A 198 4.35 18.84 -14.75
C PRO A 198 3.68 19.29 -16.05
N ARG A 199 4.33 19.08 -17.21
CA ARG A 199 3.78 19.43 -18.53
C ARG A 199 2.64 18.50 -18.94
N GLU A 200 2.81 17.20 -18.69
CA GLU A 200 1.76 16.22 -18.92
C GLU A 200 0.56 16.47 -17.99
N ALA A 201 0.81 16.74 -16.71
CA ALA A 201 -0.23 17.02 -15.73
C ALA A 201 -1.06 18.26 -16.11
N LEU A 202 -0.40 19.30 -16.63
CA LEU A 202 -1.08 20.49 -17.14
C LEU A 202 -2.03 20.15 -18.29
N ALA A 203 -1.60 19.33 -19.25
CA ALA A 203 -2.41 18.93 -20.42
C ALA A 203 -3.48 17.87 -20.10
N THR A 204 -3.44 17.27 -18.91
CA THR A 204 -4.33 16.18 -18.51
C THR A 204 -5.63 16.73 -17.93
N ASP A 205 -6.76 16.25 -18.47
CA ASP A 205 -8.10 16.58 -18.01
C ASP A 205 -8.22 16.30 -16.50
N PRO A 206 -8.73 17.25 -15.69
CA PRO A 206 -9.02 17.04 -14.27
C PRO A 206 -9.78 15.74 -13.96
N GLN A 207 -10.64 15.28 -14.87
CA GLN A 207 -11.35 14.01 -14.73
C GLN A 207 -10.39 12.81 -14.62
N GLN A 208 -9.34 12.76 -15.44
CA GLN A 208 -8.35 11.68 -15.38
C GLN A 208 -7.52 11.76 -14.10
N ARG A 209 -7.12 12.97 -13.69
CA ARG A 209 -6.34 13.25 -12.48
C ARG A 209 -7.09 12.83 -11.21
N LEU A 210 -8.33 13.27 -11.08
CA LEU A 210 -9.17 12.93 -9.93
C LEU A 210 -9.54 11.44 -9.91
N LEU A 211 -9.74 10.81 -11.07
CA LEU A 211 -10.01 9.38 -11.13
C LEU A 211 -8.80 8.55 -10.67
N LEU A 212 -7.56 8.98 -10.98
CA LEU A 212 -6.32 8.37 -10.47
C LEU A 212 -6.23 8.45 -8.94
N GLU A 213 -6.35 9.65 -8.37
CA GLU A 213 -6.30 9.85 -6.91
C GLU A 213 -7.40 9.06 -6.20
N THR A 214 -8.63 9.16 -6.70
CA THR A 214 -9.80 8.50 -6.08
C THR A 214 -9.69 6.98 -6.19
N SER A 215 -9.10 6.44 -7.26
CA SER A 215 -8.85 5.00 -7.40
C SER A 215 -7.81 4.50 -6.42
N TRP A 216 -6.69 5.23 -6.26
CA TRP A 216 -5.67 4.93 -5.24
C TRP A 216 -6.28 4.86 -3.85
N GLU A 217 -7.06 5.88 -3.50
CA GLU A 217 -7.73 5.98 -2.22
C GLU A 217 -8.77 4.88 -1.96
N ALA A 218 -9.53 4.50 -2.99
CA ALA A 218 -10.50 3.41 -2.86
C ALA A 218 -9.80 2.08 -2.56
N ILE A 219 -8.63 1.83 -3.14
CA ILE A 219 -7.80 0.64 -2.88
C ILE A 219 -7.25 0.67 -1.45
N GLU A 220 -6.68 1.79 -0.99
CA GLU A 220 -6.19 1.90 0.39
C GLU A 220 -7.31 1.71 1.41
N ARG A 221 -8.51 2.22 1.13
CA ARG A 221 -9.71 2.03 1.97
C ARG A 221 -10.25 0.59 1.91
N ALA A 222 -9.95 -0.17 0.86
CA ALA A 222 -10.24 -1.60 0.82
C ALA A 222 -9.27 -2.44 1.67
N GLY A 223 -8.27 -1.83 2.32
CA GLY A 223 -7.26 -2.55 3.08
C GLY A 223 -6.24 -3.26 2.18
N ILE A 224 -6.14 -2.86 0.90
CA ILE A 224 -5.26 -3.48 -0.08
C ILE A 224 -4.04 -2.58 -0.30
N ASN A 225 -2.83 -3.15 -0.26
CA ASN A 225 -1.62 -2.45 -0.68
C ASN A 225 -1.65 -2.25 -2.22
N PRO A 226 -1.71 -1.01 -2.75
CA PRO A 226 -1.78 -0.77 -4.19
C PRO A 226 -0.62 -1.39 -4.98
N ALA A 227 0.58 -1.47 -4.39
CA ALA A 227 1.73 -2.07 -5.05
C ALA A 227 1.57 -3.58 -5.32
N ALA A 228 0.77 -4.27 -4.50
CA ALA A 228 0.50 -5.70 -4.67
C ALA A 228 -0.45 -5.99 -5.85
N LEU A 229 -1.12 -4.97 -6.39
CA LEU A 229 -2.01 -5.11 -7.55
C LEU A 229 -1.28 -5.03 -8.88
N ARG A 230 0.01 -4.69 -8.91
CA ARG A 230 0.80 -4.67 -10.14
C ARG A 230 0.86 -6.07 -10.77
N GLY A 231 0.55 -6.17 -12.05
CA GLY A 231 0.43 -7.43 -12.80
C GLY A 231 -0.85 -8.24 -12.48
N SER A 232 -1.75 -7.72 -11.64
CA SER A 232 -3.00 -8.42 -11.31
C SER A 232 -4.06 -8.22 -12.39
N ARG A 233 -4.99 -9.17 -12.50
CA ARG A 233 -6.17 -9.06 -13.38
C ARG A 233 -7.25 -8.18 -12.77
N THR A 234 -6.88 -6.98 -12.31
CA THR A 234 -7.83 -5.99 -11.78
C THR A 234 -8.38 -5.16 -12.94
N GLY A 235 -9.70 -5.09 -13.07
CA GLY A 235 -10.37 -4.29 -14.11
C GLY A 235 -10.62 -2.85 -13.68
N VAL A 236 -10.81 -1.94 -14.64
CA VAL A 236 -11.16 -0.53 -14.45
C VAL A 236 -12.35 -0.17 -15.33
N PHE A 237 -13.47 0.23 -14.74
CA PHE A 237 -14.71 0.57 -15.43
C PHE A 237 -15.14 1.98 -15.01
N ALA A 238 -14.92 2.96 -15.89
CA ALA A 238 -15.13 4.36 -15.57
C ALA A 238 -16.27 4.97 -16.40
N GLY A 239 -17.31 5.46 -15.74
CA GLY A 239 -18.28 6.35 -16.35
C GLY A 239 -17.67 7.73 -16.55
N VAL A 240 -17.48 8.15 -17.80
CA VAL A 240 -16.88 9.45 -18.12
C VAL A 240 -17.73 10.13 -19.18
N MET A 241 -17.99 11.41 -18.99
CA MET A 241 -18.66 12.24 -20.00
C MET A 241 -17.97 13.59 -20.09
N TYR A 242 -18.14 14.25 -21.23
CA TYR A 242 -17.41 15.46 -21.63
C TYR A 242 -15.90 15.24 -21.78
N ASN A 243 -15.34 15.83 -22.82
CA ASN A 243 -13.90 15.86 -23.09
C ASN A 243 -13.53 17.30 -23.50
N ASP A 244 -14.05 18.27 -22.75
CA ASP A 244 -14.05 19.68 -23.12
C ASP A 244 -12.81 20.43 -22.60
N TYR A 245 -11.97 19.80 -21.77
CA TYR A 245 -10.73 20.41 -21.29
C TYR A 245 -9.75 20.74 -22.44
N ALA A 246 -9.48 19.79 -23.34
CA ALA A 246 -8.63 20.00 -24.52
C ALA A 246 -9.09 21.18 -25.39
N SER A 247 -10.40 21.44 -25.47
CA SER A 247 -10.95 22.57 -26.23
C SER A 247 -10.33 23.90 -25.78
N ARG A 248 -10.02 24.03 -24.49
CA ARG A 248 -9.44 25.25 -23.91
C ARG A 248 -8.00 25.51 -24.33
N MET A 249 -7.29 24.48 -24.80
CA MET A 249 -5.90 24.57 -25.24
C MET A 249 -5.77 24.57 -26.78
N LEU A 250 -6.80 24.11 -27.49
CA LEU A 250 -6.85 24.04 -28.95
C LEU A 250 -7.49 25.27 -29.61
N PHE A 251 -8.41 25.97 -28.92
CA PHE A 251 -9.13 27.12 -29.46
C PHE A 251 -8.59 28.53 -29.09
N PRO A 252 -7.52 28.73 -28.29
CA PRO A 252 -6.74 29.97 -28.29
C PRO A 252 -6.02 30.20 -29.63
N ALA A 253 -5.55 31.43 -29.88
CA ALA A 253 -4.88 31.79 -31.14
C ALA A 253 -3.55 31.03 -31.39
N GLU A 254 -2.89 30.57 -30.32
CA GLU A 254 -1.71 29.71 -30.35
C GLU A 254 -1.80 28.66 -29.23
N THR A 255 -1.70 27.38 -29.57
CA THR A 255 -1.53 26.29 -28.59
C THR A 255 -0.08 26.30 -28.10
N PRO A 256 0.18 26.21 -26.78
CA PRO A 256 1.56 26.19 -26.29
C PRO A 256 2.31 24.95 -26.80
N GLU A 257 3.42 25.14 -27.51
CA GLU A 257 4.25 24.08 -28.12
C GLU A 257 4.67 23.00 -27.10
N GLU A 258 4.86 23.40 -25.84
CA GLU A 258 5.29 22.53 -24.74
C GLU A 258 4.27 21.45 -24.33
N VAL A 259 2.98 21.64 -24.61
CA VAL A 259 1.89 20.70 -24.26
C VAL A 259 1.29 19.98 -25.45
N GLU A 260 1.62 20.38 -26.69
CA GLU A 260 0.99 19.90 -27.93
C GLU A 260 1.00 18.36 -28.04
N GLY A 261 2.13 17.73 -27.67
CA GLY A 261 2.29 16.27 -27.69
C GLY A 261 1.45 15.51 -26.65
N TYR A 262 0.92 16.19 -25.64
CA TYR A 262 0.14 15.60 -24.54
C TYR A 262 -1.37 15.75 -24.72
N LEU A 263 -1.82 16.74 -25.51
CA LEU A 263 -3.25 17.09 -25.62
C LEU A 263 -4.13 15.94 -26.12
N GLY A 264 -3.62 15.16 -27.08
CA GLY A 264 -4.40 14.09 -27.71
C GLY A 264 -4.88 13.03 -26.73
N TYR A 265 -4.01 12.58 -25.81
CA TYR A 265 -4.37 11.59 -24.79
C TYR A 265 -4.80 12.23 -23.46
N GLY A 266 -4.35 13.44 -23.17
CA GLY A 266 -4.68 14.18 -21.95
C GLY A 266 -6.18 14.42 -21.76
N SER A 267 -6.97 14.46 -22.83
CA SER A 267 -8.45 14.61 -22.76
C SER A 267 -9.22 13.47 -23.44
N ALA A 268 -8.57 12.36 -23.80
CA ALA A 268 -9.27 11.24 -24.41
C ALA A 268 -10.05 10.45 -23.35
N GLY A 269 -11.36 10.28 -23.53
CA GLY A 269 -12.20 9.52 -22.59
C GLY A 269 -11.73 8.08 -22.37
N SER A 270 -11.19 7.41 -23.40
CA SER A 270 -10.60 6.07 -23.28
C SER A 270 -9.36 6.02 -22.37
N VAL A 271 -8.60 7.11 -22.31
CA VAL A 271 -7.38 7.20 -21.50
C VAL A 271 -7.73 7.39 -20.03
N ALA A 272 -8.93 7.83 -19.65
CA ALA A 272 -9.31 7.95 -18.24
C ALA A 272 -9.21 6.60 -17.49
N SER A 273 -9.81 5.53 -18.01
CA SER A 273 -9.68 4.18 -17.43
C SER A 273 -8.30 3.58 -17.69
N GLY A 274 -7.77 3.75 -18.90
CA GLY A 274 -6.46 3.22 -19.28
C GLY A 274 -5.30 3.78 -18.45
N ARG A 275 -5.36 5.05 -18.05
CA ARG A 275 -4.33 5.71 -17.24
C ARG A 275 -4.31 5.19 -15.81
N VAL A 276 -5.47 4.90 -15.22
CA VAL A 276 -5.57 4.23 -13.92
C VAL A 276 -4.92 2.84 -14.00
N ALA A 277 -5.27 2.06 -15.03
CA ALA A 277 -4.65 0.75 -15.24
C ALA A 277 -3.14 0.85 -15.44
N TYR A 278 -2.67 1.80 -16.24
CA TYR A 278 -1.24 2.05 -16.49
C TYR A 278 -0.48 2.41 -15.22
N ALA A 279 -0.94 3.42 -14.47
CA ALA A 279 -0.24 3.93 -13.29
C ALA A 279 -0.13 2.86 -12.19
N LEU A 280 -1.20 2.08 -12.00
CA LEU A 280 -1.28 1.02 -10.99
C LEU A 280 -0.78 -0.35 -11.49
N GLY A 281 -0.39 -0.45 -12.76
CA GLY A 281 0.08 -1.70 -13.38
C GLY A 281 -0.97 -2.81 -13.44
N LEU A 282 -2.24 -2.49 -13.71
CA LEU A 282 -3.36 -3.44 -13.75
C LEU A 282 -3.52 -4.03 -15.15
N GLU A 283 -3.84 -5.34 -15.22
CA GLU A 283 -3.92 -6.10 -16.48
C GLU A 283 -5.34 -6.62 -16.79
N GLY A 284 -6.36 -6.23 -16.01
CA GLY A 284 -7.75 -6.52 -16.32
C GLY A 284 -8.35 -5.57 -17.37
N PRO A 285 -9.64 -5.75 -17.75
CA PRO A 285 -10.31 -4.87 -18.71
C PRO A 285 -10.31 -3.42 -18.22
N ALA A 286 -9.85 -2.48 -19.06
CA ALA A 286 -9.93 -1.04 -18.79
C ALA A 286 -10.89 -0.39 -19.81
N VAL A 287 -12.07 0.04 -19.33
CA VAL A 287 -13.19 0.48 -20.17
C VAL A 287 -13.75 1.81 -19.64
N SER A 288 -13.82 2.79 -20.52
CA SER A 288 -14.59 4.02 -20.29
C SER A 288 -15.95 3.94 -20.96
N VAL A 289 -17.01 4.33 -20.24
CA VAL A 289 -18.40 4.21 -20.68
C VAL A 289 -19.06 5.58 -20.65
N ASP A 290 -19.75 5.92 -21.75
CA ASP A 290 -20.64 7.07 -21.83
C ASP A 290 -22.07 6.63 -22.16
N THR A 291 -22.92 6.68 -21.15
CA THR A 291 -24.38 6.51 -21.23
C THR A 291 -25.06 7.68 -20.55
N ALA A 292 -24.47 8.88 -20.71
CA ALA A 292 -24.88 10.10 -20.04
C ALA A 292 -25.00 9.92 -18.52
N CYS A 293 -26.09 10.37 -17.90
CA CYS A 293 -26.28 10.36 -16.44
C CYS A 293 -26.21 8.96 -15.80
N SER A 294 -26.40 7.89 -16.60
CA SER A 294 -26.35 6.50 -16.14
C SER A 294 -24.94 5.88 -16.16
N SER A 295 -23.92 6.59 -16.67
CA SER A 295 -22.56 6.07 -16.92
C SER A 295 -21.93 5.31 -15.76
N SER A 296 -21.96 5.84 -14.53
CA SER A 296 -21.36 5.14 -13.39
C SER A 296 -22.08 3.84 -13.01
N LEU A 297 -23.42 3.79 -13.04
CA LEU A 297 -24.13 2.54 -12.76
C LEU A 297 -23.95 1.51 -13.87
N VAL A 298 -23.88 1.94 -15.13
CA VAL A 298 -23.56 1.04 -16.24
C VAL A 298 -22.13 0.49 -16.09
N ALA A 299 -21.16 1.33 -15.70
CA ALA A 299 -19.80 0.90 -15.42
C ALA A 299 -19.74 -0.13 -14.28
N ILE A 300 -20.47 0.11 -13.18
CA ILE A 300 -20.58 -0.85 -12.06
C ILE A 300 -21.26 -2.14 -12.50
N HIS A 301 -22.32 -2.07 -13.31
CA HIS A 301 -22.98 -3.25 -13.87
C HIS A 301 -22.00 -4.10 -14.69
N LEU A 302 -21.24 -3.47 -15.60
CA LEU A 302 -20.24 -4.17 -16.41
C LEU A 302 -19.11 -4.78 -15.57
N ALA A 303 -18.64 -4.08 -14.55
CA ALA A 303 -17.64 -4.58 -13.60
C ALA A 303 -18.15 -5.83 -12.85
N ALA A 304 -19.39 -5.78 -12.36
CA ALA A 304 -20.02 -6.92 -11.71
C ALA A 304 -20.14 -8.14 -12.64
N GLN A 305 -20.49 -7.92 -13.91
CA GLN A 305 -20.53 -9.00 -14.92
C GLN A 305 -19.13 -9.58 -15.20
N ALA A 306 -18.11 -8.73 -15.34
CA ALA A 306 -16.73 -9.17 -15.57
C ALA A 306 -16.18 -10.00 -14.39
N LEU A 307 -16.50 -9.61 -13.15
CA LEU A 307 -16.16 -10.38 -11.95
C LEU A 307 -16.83 -11.75 -11.91
N ARG A 308 -18.13 -11.83 -12.19
CA ARG A 308 -18.89 -13.11 -12.25
C ARG A 308 -18.35 -14.06 -13.31
N ARG A 309 -17.96 -13.51 -14.46
CA ARG A 309 -17.35 -14.28 -15.57
C ARG A 309 -15.87 -14.61 -15.36
N GLY A 310 -15.24 -14.07 -14.32
CA GLY A 310 -13.82 -14.29 -14.03
C GLY A 310 -12.87 -13.61 -15.02
N GLU A 311 -13.32 -12.59 -15.76
CA GLU A 311 -12.50 -11.75 -16.63
C GLU A 311 -11.52 -10.89 -15.81
N CYS A 312 -11.93 -10.52 -14.59
CA CYS A 312 -11.09 -9.91 -13.57
C CYS A 312 -11.29 -10.59 -12.21
N THR A 313 -10.36 -10.37 -11.29
CA THR A 313 -10.44 -10.84 -9.88
C THR A 313 -10.91 -9.75 -8.94
N LEU A 314 -10.60 -8.50 -9.28
CA LEU A 314 -10.98 -7.29 -8.57
C LEU A 314 -11.39 -6.25 -9.64
N ALA A 315 -12.26 -5.31 -9.32
CA ALA A 315 -12.62 -4.25 -10.26
C ALA A 315 -12.75 -2.89 -9.56
N LEU A 316 -12.15 -1.86 -10.17
CA LEU A 316 -12.42 -0.46 -9.87
C LEU A 316 -13.58 -0.02 -10.75
N ALA A 317 -14.68 0.45 -10.17
CA ALA A 317 -15.85 0.88 -10.92
C ALA A 317 -16.41 2.19 -10.38
N GLY A 318 -16.87 3.07 -11.26
CA GLY A 318 -17.39 4.36 -10.80
C GLY A 318 -17.63 5.35 -11.92
N GLY A 319 -17.53 6.64 -11.62
CA GLY A 319 -17.63 7.67 -12.64
C GLY A 319 -17.15 9.03 -12.15
N VAL A 320 -16.87 9.90 -13.12
CA VAL A 320 -16.31 11.24 -12.90
C VAL A 320 -16.97 12.25 -13.83
N THR A 321 -17.19 13.45 -13.33
CA THR A 321 -17.51 14.61 -14.14
C THR A 321 -16.88 15.87 -13.54
N VAL A 322 -16.14 16.59 -14.37
CA VAL A 322 -15.64 17.94 -14.11
C VAL A 322 -15.94 18.78 -15.35
N MET A 323 -16.64 19.88 -15.16
CA MET A 323 -17.00 20.84 -16.21
C MET A 323 -15.83 21.80 -16.43
N ALA A 324 -14.99 21.56 -17.43
CA ALA A 324 -13.89 22.48 -17.74
C ALA A 324 -14.39 23.79 -18.36
N THR A 325 -15.53 23.74 -19.07
CA THR A 325 -16.17 24.88 -19.73
C THR A 325 -17.62 25.07 -19.25
N PRO A 326 -18.21 26.27 -19.42
CA PRO A 326 -19.62 26.49 -19.07
C PRO A 326 -20.61 25.95 -20.12
N ALA A 327 -20.16 25.16 -21.09
CA ALA A 327 -20.96 24.78 -22.27
C ALA A 327 -22.29 24.10 -21.90
N THR A 328 -22.29 23.21 -20.91
CA THR A 328 -23.49 22.51 -20.46
C THR A 328 -24.55 23.47 -19.89
N PHE A 329 -24.15 24.51 -19.17
CA PHE A 329 -25.08 25.53 -18.67
C PHE A 329 -25.70 26.35 -19.81
N ILE A 330 -24.90 26.71 -20.82
CA ILE A 330 -25.39 27.44 -22.01
C ILE A 330 -26.39 26.58 -22.79
N GLU A 331 -26.04 25.31 -23.04
CA GLU A 331 -26.88 24.38 -23.80
C GLU A 331 -28.23 24.16 -23.11
N PHE A 332 -28.23 23.82 -21.82
CA PHE A 332 -29.46 23.54 -21.08
C PHE A 332 -30.27 24.81 -20.77
N SER A 333 -29.65 25.98 -20.78
CA SER A 333 -30.39 27.24 -20.75
C SER A 333 -31.24 27.43 -22.01
N ARG A 334 -30.74 27.08 -23.20
CA ARG A 334 -31.56 27.08 -24.44
C ARG A 334 -32.76 26.16 -24.33
N GLN A 335 -32.56 25.00 -23.71
CA GLN A 335 -33.58 23.96 -23.56
C GLN A 335 -34.57 24.27 -22.43
N ARG A 336 -34.31 25.31 -21.62
CA ARG A 336 -35.08 25.64 -20.42
C ARG A 336 -35.14 24.47 -19.43
N GLY A 337 -34.05 23.70 -19.36
CA GLY A 337 -33.95 22.49 -18.54
C GLY A 337 -33.33 22.70 -17.15
N LEU A 338 -32.80 23.90 -16.86
CA LEU A 338 -32.16 24.20 -15.59
C LEU A 338 -33.15 24.81 -14.60
N ALA A 339 -33.01 24.45 -13.33
CA ALA A 339 -33.66 25.18 -12.26
C ALA A 339 -33.02 26.58 -12.16
N PRO A 340 -33.80 27.69 -12.14
CA PRO A 340 -33.24 29.05 -12.07
C PRO A 340 -32.36 29.32 -10.85
N ASP A 341 -32.61 28.63 -9.74
CA ASP A 341 -31.83 28.68 -8.51
C ASP A 341 -30.72 27.61 -8.43
N GLY A 342 -30.48 26.87 -9.51
CA GLY A 342 -29.45 25.84 -9.60
C GLY A 342 -29.66 24.62 -8.72
N ARG A 343 -30.83 24.44 -8.09
CA ARG A 343 -31.12 23.35 -7.15
C ARG A 343 -32.01 22.28 -7.76
N CYS A 344 -31.73 21.02 -7.48
CA CYS A 344 -32.64 19.93 -7.80
C CYS A 344 -33.69 19.82 -6.68
N LYS A 345 -34.98 19.86 -7.02
CA LYS A 345 -36.11 19.78 -6.07
C LYS A 345 -36.91 18.50 -6.30
N PRO A 346 -36.28 17.32 -6.12
CA PRO A 346 -36.83 16.05 -6.57
C PRO A 346 -38.17 15.75 -5.89
N PHE A 347 -39.19 15.50 -6.70
CA PHE A 347 -40.55 15.14 -6.30
C PHE A 347 -41.31 16.22 -5.51
N ALA A 348 -40.79 17.45 -5.43
CA ALA A 348 -41.50 18.59 -4.86
C ALA A 348 -42.48 19.19 -5.87
N ALA A 349 -43.51 19.91 -5.40
CA ALA A 349 -44.37 20.70 -6.29
C ALA A 349 -43.61 21.85 -6.95
N ALA A 350 -42.57 22.37 -6.29
CA ALA A 350 -41.69 23.42 -6.81
C ALA A 350 -40.64 22.94 -7.84
N ALA A 351 -40.69 21.67 -8.29
CA ALA A 351 -39.76 21.10 -9.27
C ALA A 351 -39.80 21.85 -10.63
N ASP A 352 -38.73 22.58 -10.94
CA ASP A 352 -38.63 23.52 -12.05
C ASP A 352 -37.40 23.31 -12.96
N GLY A 353 -36.66 22.21 -12.77
CA GLY A 353 -35.51 21.86 -13.60
C GLY A 353 -34.39 21.18 -12.83
N THR A 354 -33.28 20.89 -13.51
CA THR A 354 -32.09 20.29 -12.88
C THR A 354 -31.08 21.36 -12.47
N GLY A 355 -30.42 21.14 -11.34
CA GLY A 355 -29.17 21.81 -10.98
C GLY A 355 -27.98 20.98 -11.42
N TRP A 356 -26.99 21.54 -12.12
CA TRP A 356 -25.79 20.77 -12.51
C TRP A 356 -24.76 20.72 -11.39
N GLY A 357 -24.10 19.57 -11.28
CA GLY A 357 -23.04 19.34 -10.31
C GLY A 357 -21.87 18.53 -10.90
N GLU A 358 -20.76 18.54 -10.17
CA GLU A 358 -19.54 17.79 -10.47
C GLU A 358 -19.31 16.70 -9.43
N GLY A 359 -18.43 15.75 -9.73
CA GLY A 359 -18.04 14.77 -8.73
C GLY A 359 -17.21 13.63 -9.30
N VAL A 360 -16.60 12.87 -8.41
CA VAL A 360 -15.98 11.59 -8.72
C VAL A 360 -16.27 10.60 -7.60
N GLY A 361 -16.57 9.36 -7.99
CA GLY A 361 -16.70 8.25 -7.06
C GLY A 361 -16.15 6.99 -7.69
N VAL A 362 -15.43 6.18 -6.91
CA VAL A 362 -14.89 4.88 -7.29
C VAL A 362 -15.16 3.88 -6.17
N VAL A 363 -15.66 2.71 -6.53
CA VAL A 363 -15.76 1.54 -5.64
C VAL A 363 -14.79 0.46 -6.07
N VAL A 364 -14.23 -0.23 -5.08
CA VAL A 364 -13.52 -1.50 -5.29
C VAL A 364 -14.54 -2.62 -5.13
N LEU A 365 -14.66 -3.45 -6.16
CA LEU A 365 -15.60 -4.55 -6.25
C LEU A 365 -14.87 -5.88 -6.29
N GLU A 366 -15.41 -6.84 -5.56
CA GLU A 366 -14.91 -8.22 -5.54
C GLU A 366 -16.08 -9.19 -5.42
N ARG A 367 -15.91 -10.44 -5.85
CA ARG A 367 -16.91 -11.46 -5.53
C ARG A 367 -16.97 -11.66 -4.01
N LEU A 368 -18.16 -11.79 -3.42
CA LEU A 368 -18.31 -11.86 -1.96
C LEU A 368 -17.54 -13.04 -1.34
N SER A 369 -17.43 -14.17 -2.05
CA SER A 369 -16.64 -15.32 -1.58
C SER A 369 -15.14 -15.01 -1.51
N GLU A 370 -14.62 -14.24 -2.47
CA GLU A 370 -13.22 -13.84 -2.56
C GLU A 370 -12.90 -12.79 -1.50
N ALA A 371 -13.77 -11.80 -1.31
CA ALA A 371 -13.62 -10.77 -0.28
C ALA A 371 -13.46 -11.41 1.11
N ARG A 372 -14.32 -12.39 1.44
CA ARG A 372 -14.21 -13.16 2.68
C ARG A 372 -12.94 -13.98 2.77
N ARG A 373 -12.56 -14.66 1.68
CA ARG A 373 -11.34 -15.47 1.64
C ARG A 373 -10.09 -14.62 1.86
N ASN A 374 -10.08 -13.41 1.30
CA ASN A 374 -8.97 -12.48 1.38
C ASN A 374 -9.02 -11.61 2.65
N GLY A 375 -10.08 -11.71 3.47
CA GLY A 375 -10.26 -10.89 4.67
C GLY A 375 -10.50 -9.42 4.37
N HIS A 376 -11.01 -9.09 3.18
CA HIS A 376 -11.34 -7.71 2.80
C HIS A 376 -12.65 -7.27 3.45
N PRO A 377 -12.76 -6.01 3.91
CA PRO A 377 -13.97 -5.49 4.52
C PRO A 377 -15.12 -5.50 3.51
N VAL A 378 -16.34 -5.84 3.94
CA VAL A 378 -17.53 -5.81 3.10
C VAL A 378 -18.43 -4.66 3.55
N LEU A 379 -18.43 -3.56 2.79
CA LEU A 379 -19.17 -2.33 3.12
C LEU A 379 -20.65 -2.42 2.71
N ALA A 380 -20.90 -3.06 1.56
CA ALA A 380 -22.23 -3.36 1.03
C ALA A 380 -22.16 -4.54 0.05
N VAL A 381 -23.30 -5.12 -0.28
CA VAL A 381 -23.40 -6.20 -1.27
C VAL A 381 -24.31 -5.78 -2.42
N ILE A 382 -23.80 -5.81 -3.65
CA ILE A 382 -24.60 -5.67 -4.87
C ILE A 382 -25.23 -7.03 -5.16
N ARG A 383 -26.54 -7.13 -4.91
CA ARG A 383 -27.31 -8.36 -5.10
C ARG A 383 -27.71 -8.59 -6.55
N GLY A 384 -28.09 -7.53 -7.24
CA GLY A 384 -28.49 -7.59 -8.63
C GLY A 384 -28.43 -6.22 -9.28
N SER A 385 -28.37 -6.20 -10.60
CA SER A 385 -28.50 -4.99 -11.40
C SER A 385 -29.07 -5.32 -12.77
N ALA A 386 -29.61 -4.32 -13.44
CA ALA A 386 -30.05 -4.41 -14.82
C ALA A 386 -29.82 -3.09 -15.56
N ILE A 387 -29.62 -3.19 -16.87
CA ILE A 387 -29.59 -2.06 -17.79
C ILE A 387 -30.58 -2.30 -18.93
N ASN A 388 -31.26 -1.27 -19.40
CA ASN A 388 -32.10 -1.34 -20.60
C ASN A 388 -32.13 -0.02 -21.38
N GLN A 389 -33.03 0.07 -22.36
CA GLN A 389 -33.23 1.26 -23.19
C GLN A 389 -34.71 1.64 -23.27
N ASP A 390 -34.96 2.95 -23.28
CA ASP A 390 -36.28 3.55 -23.50
C ASP A 390 -36.81 3.23 -24.91
N GLY A 391 -35.92 3.09 -25.89
CA GLY A 391 -36.27 2.82 -27.27
C GLY A 391 -36.97 4.01 -27.93
N ALA A 392 -38.07 3.76 -28.64
CA ALA A 392 -38.83 4.81 -29.32
C ALA A 392 -39.76 5.56 -28.33
N SER A 393 -39.20 6.46 -27.53
CA SER A 393 -39.94 7.35 -26.62
C SER A 393 -40.49 8.60 -27.35
N ASN A 394 -41.13 9.51 -26.61
CA ASN A 394 -41.76 10.74 -27.15
C ASN A 394 -40.76 11.82 -27.62
N GLY A 395 -39.46 11.50 -27.60
CA GLY A 395 -38.35 12.36 -28.00
C GLY A 395 -37.06 11.77 -27.46
N LEU A 396 -35.93 11.97 -28.15
CA LEU A 396 -34.65 11.32 -27.79
C LEU A 396 -34.28 11.47 -26.31
N THR A 397 -34.59 12.62 -25.72
CA THR A 397 -34.27 12.98 -24.34
C THR A 397 -35.44 12.80 -23.36
N SER A 398 -36.60 12.32 -23.84
CA SER A 398 -37.79 12.12 -23.00
C SER A 398 -37.76 10.74 -22.35
N PRO A 399 -37.89 10.66 -21.00
CA PRO A 399 -37.85 9.37 -20.29
C PRO A 399 -39.09 8.50 -20.58
N ASN A 400 -38.97 7.19 -20.38
CA ASN A 400 -40.05 6.23 -20.59
C ASN A 400 -40.40 5.41 -19.33
N GLY A 401 -41.54 5.72 -18.70
CA GLY A 401 -42.03 5.02 -17.50
C GLY A 401 -42.08 3.49 -17.63
N PRO A 402 -42.69 2.93 -18.70
CA PRO A 402 -42.69 1.47 -18.91
C PRO A 402 -41.29 0.85 -19.02
N ALA A 403 -40.29 1.55 -19.55
CA ALA A 403 -38.91 1.09 -19.59
C ALA A 403 -38.25 1.10 -18.20
N GLN A 404 -38.54 2.14 -17.39
CA GLN A 404 -38.10 2.20 -16.00
C GLN A 404 -38.72 1.06 -15.18
N GLU A 405 -40.02 0.78 -15.32
CA GLU A 405 -40.63 -0.37 -14.66
C GLU A 405 -39.99 -1.71 -15.09
N ARG A 406 -39.62 -1.86 -16.37
CA ARG A 406 -38.95 -3.08 -16.86
C ARG A 406 -37.56 -3.24 -16.25
N VAL A 407 -36.74 -2.18 -16.19
CA VAL A 407 -35.38 -2.30 -15.62
C VAL A 407 -35.44 -2.60 -14.12
N ILE A 408 -36.43 -2.05 -13.39
CA ILE A 408 -36.67 -2.38 -11.99
C ILE A 408 -36.97 -3.87 -11.83
N ARG A 409 -37.93 -4.40 -12.59
CA ARG A 409 -38.29 -5.82 -12.52
C ARG A 409 -37.11 -6.73 -12.87
N GLN A 410 -36.34 -6.39 -13.91
CA GLN A 410 -35.14 -7.14 -14.31
C GLN A 410 -34.05 -7.15 -13.24
N ALA A 411 -33.84 -6.04 -12.53
CA ALA A 411 -32.86 -5.96 -11.44
C ALA A 411 -33.30 -6.76 -10.20
N LEU A 412 -34.61 -6.78 -9.91
CA LEU A 412 -35.19 -7.63 -8.85
C LEU A 412 -35.08 -9.12 -9.20
N GLU A 413 -35.39 -9.47 -10.45
CA GLU A 413 -35.21 -10.83 -10.99
C GLU A 413 -33.75 -11.27 -10.91
N SER A 414 -32.80 -10.42 -11.31
CA SER A 414 -31.37 -10.74 -11.24
C SER A 414 -30.82 -10.80 -9.81
N ALA A 415 -31.50 -10.21 -8.84
CA ALA A 415 -31.18 -10.31 -7.42
C ALA A 415 -31.85 -11.52 -6.74
N GLY A 416 -32.83 -12.16 -7.39
CA GLY A 416 -33.70 -13.17 -6.79
C GLY A 416 -34.61 -12.60 -5.69
N LEU A 417 -35.08 -11.37 -5.85
CA LEU A 417 -35.86 -10.62 -4.85
C LEU A 417 -37.23 -10.19 -5.37
N THR A 418 -38.14 -9.89 -4.46
CA THR A 418 -39.46 -9.30 -4.75
C THR A 418 -39.46 -7.79 -4.46
N PRO A 419 -40.42 -7.01 -5.00
CA PRO A 419 -40.47 -5.57 -4.68
C PRO A 419 -40.63 -5.27 -3.18
N ALA A 420 -41.32 -6.14 -2.43
CA ALA A 420 -41.51 -5.98 -0.99
C ALA A 420 -40.22 -6.20 -0.17
N ASP A 421 -39.17 -6.74 -0.79
CA ASP A 421 -37.85 -6.92 -0.20
C ASP A 421 -36.99 -5.66 -0.24
N VAL A 422 -37.38 -4.58 -0.93
CA VAL A 422 -36.59 -3.35 -0.99
C VAL A 422 -37.24 -2.28 -0.10
N ASP A 423 -36.48 -1.74 0.85
CA ASP A 423 -36.97 -0.78 1.85
C ASP A 423 -36.97 0.65 1.33
N ALA A 424 -35.92 1.02 0.58
CA ALA A 424 -35.70 2.38 0.09
C ALA A 424 -35.24 2.39 -1.37
N VAL A 425 -35.58 3.45 -2.10
CA VAL A 425 -35.05 3.77 -3.43
C VAL A 425 -34.37 5.13 -3.37
N GLU A 426 -33.08 5.12 -3.71
CA GLU A 426 -32.36 6.31 -4.10
C GLU A 426 -32.59 6.53 -5.61
N ALA A 427 -33.45 7.50 -5.90
CA ALA A 427 -33.97 7.73 -7.23
C ALA A 427 -33.00 8.48 -8.15
N HIS A 428 -33.32 8.48 -9.44
CA HIS A 428 -32.70 9.42 -10.37
C HIS A 428 -33.10 10.86 -10.01
N GLY A 429 -34.36 11.14 -9.71
CA GLY A 429 -34.87 12.34 -9.03
C GLY A 429 -34.13 13.63 -9.38
N THR A 430 -34.36 14.15 -10.58
CA THR A 430 -33.64 15.33 -11.11
C THR A 430 -34.31 16.65 -10.79
N GLY A 431 -35.51 16.65 -10.21
CA GLY A 431 -36.27 17.88 -9.98
C GLY A 431 -36.93 18.41 -11.26
N THR A 432 -37.09 17.56 -12.28
CA THR A 432 -37.68 17.98 -13.56
C THR A 432 -39.18 17.75 -13.56
N THR A 433 -39.93 18.73 -14.08
CA THR A 433 -41.41 18.70 -14.09
C THR A 433 -42.00 17.49 -14.83
N LEU A 434 -41.28 16.95 -15.82
CA LEU A 434 -41.70 15.75 -16.56
C LEU A 434 -41.10 14.46 -16.00
N GLY A 435 -39.83 14.46 -15.60
CA GLY A 435 -39.11 13.24 -15.22
C GLY A 435 -39.56 12.70 -13.87
N ASP A 436 -39.72 13.56 -12.88
CA ASP A 436 -40.05 13.15 -11.51
C ASP A 436 -41.41 12.41 -11.42
N PRO A 437 -42.50 12.87 -12.06
CA PRO A 437 -43.76 12.11 -12.08
C PRO A 437 -43.65 10.76 -12.79
N ILE A 438 -42.88 10.68 -13.89
CA ILE A 438 -42.68 9.43 -14.63
C ILE A 438 -41.95 8.39 -13.76
N GLU A 439 -40.90 8.82 -13.08
CA GLU A 439 -40.14 7.95 -12.17
C GLU A 439 -40.98 7.50 -10.98
N ALA A 440 -41.66 8.43 -10.32
CA ALA A 440 -42.48 8.09 -9.15
C ALA A 440 -43.63 7.13 -9.50
N GLN A 441 -44.25 7.28 -10.68
CA GLN A 441 -45.26 6.35 -11.18
C GLN A 441 -44.67 4.96 -11.48
N ALA A 442 -43.47 4.89 -12.11
CA ALA A 442 -42.80 3.62 -12.35
C ALA A 442 -42.47 2.88 -11.05
N LEU A 443 -42.02 3.61 -10.02
CA LEU A 443 -41.78 3.07 -8.68
C LEU A 443 -43.09 2.62 -8.02
N HIS A 444 -44.17 3.38 -8.14
CA HIS A 444 -45.48 3.00 -7.63
C HIS A 444 -46.02 1.71 -8.29
N HIS A 445 -45.96 1.59 -9.62
CA HIS A 445 -46.39 0.40 -10.36
C HIS A 445 -45.50 -0.85 -10.17
N THR A 446 -44.35 -0.70 -9.52
CA THR A 446 -43.43 -1.81 -9.22
C THR A 446 -43.38 -2.07 -7.72
N TYR A 447 -42.71 -1.20 -6.97
CA TYR A 447 -42.51 -1.30 -5.53
C TYR A 447 -43.75 -0.98 -4.70
N GLY A 448 -44.70 -0.20 -5.22
CA GLY A 448 -45.92 0.18 -4.51
C GLY A 448 -47.03 -0.88 -4.58
N THR A 449 -46.97 -1.82 -5.52
CA THR A 449 -47.99 -2.88 -5.68
C THR A 449 -47.90 -3.90 -4.55
N ASP A 450 -49.05 -4.23 -3.93
CA ASP A 450 -49.18 -5.19 -2.81
C ASP A 450 -48.26 -4.89 -1.61
N ARG A 451 -47.92 -3.61 -1.41
CA ARG A 451 -47.06 -3.15 -0.32
C ARG A 451 -47.83 -3.10 1.02
N PRO A 452 -47.29 -3.67 2.12
CA PRO A 452 -47.88 -3.52 3.44
C PRO A 452 -47.95 -2.04 3.87
N ALA A 453 -49.10 -1.63 4.42
CA ALA A 453 -49.35 -0.23 4.80
C ALA A 453 -48.43 0.29 5.92
N ASP A 454 -47.86 -0.61 6.72
CA ASP A 454 -46.89 -0.32 7.78
C ASP A 454 -45.42 -0.31 7.29
N ARG A 455 -45.18 -0.62 6.01
CA ARG A 455 -43.84 -0.68 5.42
C ARG A 455 -43.81 -0.04 4.02
N PRO A 456 -43.97 1.29 3.92
CA PRO A 456 -43.87 2.00 2.64
C PRO A 456 -42.49 1.86 2.02
N LEU A 457 -42.37 2.22 0.74
CA LEU A 457 -41.08 2.42 0.09
C LEU A 457 -40.58 3.81 0.40
N TYR A 458 -39.44 3.91 1.08
CA TYR A 458 -38.81 5.21 1.29
C TYR A 458 -38.17 5.71 -0.01
N LEU A 459 -38.43 6.97 -0.36
CA LEU A 459 -37.95 7.58 -1.59
C LEU A 459 -37.13 8.84 -1.28
N GLY A 460 -35.97 8.97 -1.92
CA GLY A 460 -35.16 10.18 -1.85
C GLY A 460 -34.19 10.34 -3.02
N SER A 461 -33.46 11.46 -3.03
CA SER A 461 -32.42 11.74 -4.02
C SER A 461 -31.33 12.65 -3.46
N ILE A 462 -30.07 12.25 -3.59
CA ILE A 462 -28.86 12.97 -3.20
C ILE A 462 -28.67 14.25 -4.02
N LYS A 463 -29.33 14.35 -5.18
CA LYS A 463 -29.21 15.52 -6.06
C LYS A 463 -29.74 16.78 -5.40
N SER A 464 -30.63 16.66 -4.41
CA SER A 464 -31.07 17.79 -3.61
C SER A 464 -29.95 18.40 -2.76
N ASN A 465 -28.89 17.65 -2.46
CA ASN A 465 -27.75 18.11 -1.66
C ASN A 465 -26.60 18.62 -2.53
N ILE A 466 -26.25 17.90 -3.60
CA ILE A 466 -25.01 18.15 -4.36
C ILE A 466 -25.23 18.52 -5.83
N GLY A 467 -26.49 18.72 -6.22
CA GLY A 467 -26.89 18.86 -7.62
C GLY A 467 -26.74 17.55 -8.41
N HIS A 468 -27.01 17.61 -9.71
CA HIS A 468 -26.86 16.47 -10.60
C HIS A 468 -25.40 16.31 -11.04
N THR A 469 -24.67 15.41 -10.38
CA THR A 469 -23.24 15.10 -10.64
C THR A 469 -22.98 14.25 -11.88
N GLN A 470 -23.88 14.35 -12.87
CA GLN A 470 -23.68 13.83 -14.23
C GLN A 470 -23.21 12.36 -14.28
N ALA A 471 -22.04 12.03 -14.83
CA ALA A 471 -21.59 10.63 -14.94
C ALA A 471 -21.29 10.02 -13.56
N ALA A 472 -21.01 10.86 -12.55
CA ALA A 472 -20.79 10.45 -11.17
C ALA A 472 -22.08 10.35 -10.33
N ALA A 473 -23.26 10.64 -10.90
CA ALA A 473 -24.53 10.67 -10.16
C ALA A 473 -24.96 9.31 -9.59
N GLY A 474 -24.79 8.25 -10.39
CA GLY A 474 -25.11 6.89 -9.99
C GLY A 474 -24.26 6.39 -8.83
N ILE A 475 -22.95 6.62 -8.90
CA ILE A 475 -22.04 6.23 -7.83
C ILE A 475 -22.23 7.07 -6.55
N ALA A 476 -22.57 8.35 -6.64
CA ALA A 476 -22.91 9.18 -5.46
C ALA A 476 -24.09 8.56 -4.69
N SER A 477 -25.10 8.13 -5.45
CA SER A 477 -26.32 7.49 -4.95
C SER A 477 -26.01 6.15 -4.26
N LEU A 478 -25.13 5.34 -4.84
CA LEU A 478 -24.63 4.10 -4.22
C LEU A 478 -23.91 4.39 -2.89
N ILE A 479 -22.99 5.35 -2.88
CA ILE A 479 -22.22 5.72 -1.69
C ILE A 479 -23.15 6.17 -0.56
N LYS A 480 -24.13 7.06 -0.85
CA LYS A 480 -25.15 7.48 0.12
C LYS A 480 -25.85 6.29 0.75
N MET A 481 -26.31 5.34 -0.07
CA MET A 481 -27.08 4.20 0.44
C MET A 481 -26.23 3.19 1.19
N THR A 482 -24.96 2.99 0.82
CA THR A 482 -24.01 2.19 1.61
C THR A 482 -23.81 2.82 3.00
N MET A 483 -23.60 4.13 3.08
CA MET A 483 -23.44 4.83 4.36
C MET A 483 -24.74 4.82 5.19
N ALA A 484 -25.90 4.99 4.54
CA ALA A 484 -27.21 4.89 5.18
C ALA A 484 -27.46 3.50 5.81
N MET A 485 -27.03 2.41 5.16
CA MET A 485 -27.11 1.05 5.70
C MET A 485 -26.21 0.88 6.92
N HIS A 486 -24.98 1.39 6.85
CA HIS A 486 -24.00 1.34 7.93
C HIS A 486 -24.49 2.09 9.18
N HIS A 487 -25.01 3.30 9.00
CA HIS A 487 -25.53 4.12 10.12
C HIS A 487 -26.97 3.78 10.51
N GLY A 488 -27.67 2.93 9.74
CA GLY A 488 -29.06 2.57 9.99
C GLY A 488 -30.02 3.76 9.97
N ARG A 489 -29.78 4.73 9.09
CA ARG A 489 -30.54 5.98 9.00
C ARG A 489 -30.74 6.40 7.56
N LEU A 490 -31.93 6.88 7.22
CA LEU A 490 -32.28 7.43 5.91
C LEU A 490 -32.32 8.97 6.02
N PRO A 491 -31.38 9.69 5.36
CA PRO A 491 -31.38 11.14 5.34
C PRO A 491 -32.59 11.74 4.62
N GLU A 492 -32.93 12.98 4.97
CA GLU A 492 -33.96 13.72 4.24
C GLU A 492 -33.51 14.09 2.81
N THR A 493 -34.50 14.33 1.96
CA THR A 493 -34.35 14.94 0.64
C THR A 493 -34.74 16.41 0.76
N LEU A 494 -33.87 17.30 0.28
CA LEU A 494 -34.03 18.73 0.49
C LEU A 494 -35.01 19.36 -0.51
N HIS A 495 -35.44 20.58 -0.17
CA HIS A 495 -36.29 21.45 -1.00
C HIS A 495 -37.70 20.90 -1.30
N ILE A 496 -38.23 20.07 -0.39
CA ILE A 496 -39.60 19.60 -0.46
C ILE A 496 -40.47 20.52 0.41
N ASP A 497 -41.15 21.47 -0.24
CA ASP A 497 -42.20 22.28 0.37
C ASP A 497 -43.51 21.50 0.51
N GLU A 498 -43.98 20.93 -0.60
CA GLU A 498 -45.07 19.97 -0.66
C GLU A 498 -44.76 18.90 -1.73
N PRO A 499 -45.19 17.63 -1.54
CA PRO A 499 -44.99 16.61 -2.56
C PRO A 499 -45.72 16.96 -3.86
N SER A 500 -45.13 16.59 -5.01
CA SER A 500 -45.67 16.92 -6.33
C SER A 500 -47.11 16.39 -6.51
N PRO A 501 -48.06 17.22 -6.99
CA PRO A 501 -49.45 16.81 -7.21
C PRO A 501 -49.62 15.87 -8.42
N HIS A 502 -48.56 15.66 -9.20
CA HIS A 502 -48.56 14.80 -10.38
C HIS A 502 -48.20 13.33 -10.09
N THR A 503 -47.96 13.01 -8.81
CA THR A 503 -47.62 11.68 -8.31
C THR A 503 -48.69 11.19 -7.33
N PRO A 504 -49.15 9.92 -7.44
CA PRO A 504 -50.11 9.36 -6.49
C PRO A 504 -49.44 8.98 -5.16
N TRP A 505 -49.52 9.85 -4.15
CA TRP A 505 -49.03 9.59 -2.78
C TRP A 505 -50.09 8.89 -1.93
N ASP A 506 -50.34 7.60 -2.20
CA ASP A 506 -51.39 6.80 -1.53
C ASP A 506 -50.94 6.08 -0.24
N GLY A 507 -49.69 6.31 0.18
CA GLY A 507 -49.05 5.67 1.34
C GLY A 507 -48.20 4.44 1.00
N SER A 508 -48.21 3.94 -0.24
CA SER A 508 -47.30 2.87 -0.68
C SER A 508 -45.85 3.35 -0.83
N LEU A 509 -45.67 4.62 -1.19
CA LEU A 509 -44.40 5.33 -1.27
C LEU A 509 -44.39 6.47 -0.25
N GLN A 510 -43.27 6.64 0.46
CA GLN A 510 -43.06 7.72 1.41
C GLN A 510 -41.81 8.51 1.03
N LEU A 511 -42.01 9.75 0.59
CA LEU A 511 -40.93 10.69 0.32
C LEU A 511 -40.25 11.08 1.65
N LEU A 512 -38.91 11.02 1.69
CA LEU A 512 -38.10 11.33 2.86
C LEU A 512 -38.01 12.85 3.08
N THR A 513 -39.10 13.48 3.51
CA THR A 513 -39.15 14.93 3.83
C THR A 513 -38.45 15.30 5.13
N THR A 514 -38.16 14.31 5.96
CA THR A 514 -37.40 14.42 7.21
C THR A 514 -36.56 13.17 7.37
N ALA A 515 -35.41 13.29 8.03
CA ALA A 515 -34.53 12.15 8.28
C ALA A 515 -35.21 11.16 9.24
N GLN A 516 -35.08 9.86 8.96
CA GLN A 516 -35.71 8.80 9.76
C GLN A 516 -34.73 7.65 10.02
N ASP A 517 -34.91 6.98 11.15
CA ASP A 517 -34.17 5.75 11.43
C ASP A 517 -34.63 4.65 10.48
N TRP A 518 -33.68 3.84 9.98
CA TRP A 518 -33.98 2.75 9.06
C TRP A 518 -34.42 1.52 9.86
N PRO A 519 -35.72 1.14 9.82
CA PRO A 519 -36.26 0.13 10.71
C PRO A 519 -35.55 -1.21 10.56
N ASP A 520 -35.24 -1.86 11.69
CA ASP A 520 -34.83 -3.26 11.69
C ASP A 520 -36.06 -4.14 11.48
N THR A 521 -36.05 -4.91 10.40
CA THR A 521 -37.15 -5.80 10.02
C THR A 521 -36.79 -7.28 10.21
N GLY A 522 -35.66 -7.58 10.86
CA GLY A 522 -35.13 -8.95 11.05
C GLY A 522 -34.52 -9.55 9.78
N ARG A 523 -34.41 -8.76 8.70
CA ARG A 523 -33.77 -9.09 7.42
C ARG A 523 -32.75 -8.00 7.09
N PRO A 524 -31.73 -8.29 6.25
CA PRO A 524 -30.78 -7.27 5.81
C PRO A 524 -31.52 -6.07 5.21
N ARG A 525 -31.09 -4.86 5.57
CA ARG A 525 -31.58 -3.63 4.92
C ARG A 525 -31.24 -3.68 3.44
N ARG A 526 -32.21 -3.33 2.60
CA ARG A 526 -32.04 -3.33 1.13
C ARG A 526 -32.52 -2.02 0.54
N ALA A 527 -31.71 -1.47 -0.36
CA ALA A 527 -32.10 -0.31 -1.13
C ALA A 527 -31.78 -0.51 -2.60
N ALA A 528 -32.53 0.16 -3.45
CA ALA A 528 -32.22 0.25 -4.86
C ALA A 528 -31.71 1.63 -5.25
N VAL A 529 -30.89 1.67 -6.28
CA VAL A 529 -30.31 2.89 -6.86
C VAL A 529 -30.67 2.95 -8.34
N SER A 530 -31.31 4.04 -8.76
CA SER A 530 -31.70 4.29 -10.15
C SER A 530 -30.85 5.39 -10.80
N SER A 531 -30.47 5.20 -12.05
CA SER A 531 -29.96 6.30 -12.88
C SER A 531 -30.39 6.15 -14.34
N PHE A 532 -30.92 7.23 -14.91
CA PHE A 532 -31.51 7.25 -16.25
C PHE A 532 -30.76 8.26 -17.12
N GLY A 533 -30.12 7.78 -18.18
CA GLY A 533 -29.36 8.61 -19.09
C GLY A 533 -30.27 9.38 -20.04
N ILE A 534 -29.89 10.62 -20.37
CA ILE A 534 -30.61 11.44 -21.38
C ILE A 534 -30.61 10.80 -22.78
N SER A 535 -29.75 9.81 -23.03
CA SER A 535 -29.74 8.99 -24.25
C SER A 535 -30.73 7.81 -24.23
N GLY A 536 -31.53 7.69 -23.18
CA GLY A 536 -32.54 6.63 -22.98
C GLY A 536 -32.02 5.35 -22.32
N THR A 537 -30.73 5.25 -22.01
CA THR A 537 -30.18 4.09 -21.29
C THR A 537 -30.52 4.19 -19.80
N ASN A 538 -31.18 3.16 -19.25
CA ASN A 538 -31.54 3.09 -17.83
C ASN A 538 -30.69 2.07 -17.11
N ALA A 539 -30.35 2.35 -15.85
CA ALA A 539 -29.71 1.41 -14.95
C ALA A 539 -30.43 1.38 -13.58
N HIS A 540 -30.60 0.18 -13.04
CA HIS A 540 -31.15 -0.04 -11.69
C HIS A 540 -30.32 -1.11 -10.97
N LEU A 541 -29.93 -0.83 -9.73
CA LEU A 541 -29.03 -1.67 -8.94
C LEU A 541 -29.64 -1.91 -7.56
N ILE A 542 -29.56 -3.14 -7.04
CA ILE A 542 -30.03 -3.53 -5.71
C ILE A 542 -28.84 -3.75 -4.77
N LEU A 543 -28.79 -2.96 -3.69
CA LEU A 543 -27.84 -3.04 -2.60
C LEU A 543 -28.44 -3.78 -1.39
N GLU A 544 -27.61 -4.51 -0.68
CA GLU A 544 -27.95 -5.21 0.56
C GLU A 544 -26.88 -4.94 1.62
N GLN A 545 -27.34 -4.77 2.86
CA GLN A 545 -26.50 -4.66 4.05
C GLN A 545 -25.59 -5.89 4.18
N PRO A 546 -24.29 -5.70 4.46
CA PRO A 546 -23.39 -6.83 4.66
C PRO A 546 -23.78 -7.61 5.94
N PRO A 547 -23.48 -8.90 6.01
CA PRO A 547 -23.63 -9.65 7.25
C PRO A 547 -22.70 -9.07 8.33
N THR A 548 -23.19 -8.94 9.55
CA THR A 548 -22.40 -8.48 10.68
C THR A 548 -21.35 -9.54 11.03
N GLU A 549 -20.07 -9.19 10.91
CA GLU A 549 -18.96 -9.99 11.41
C GLU A 549 -18.47 -9.35 12.72
N GLU A 550 -18.43 -10.13 13.80
CA GLU A 550 -17.88 -9.67 15.07
C GLU A 550 -16.34 -9.66 14.96
N PRO A 551 -15.66 -8.56 15.29
CA PRO A 551 -14.21 -8.53 15.28
C PRO A 551 -13.67 -9.51 16.32
N GLU A 552 -12.74 -10.38 15.92
CA GLU A 552 -12.04 -11.22 16.88
C GLU A 552 -11.16 -10.34 17.79
N PRO A 553 -11.20 -10.57 19.12
CA PRO A 553 -10.36 -9.82 20.04
C PRO A 553 -8.88 -10.09 19.74
N ALA A 554 -8.10 -9.02 19.58
CA ALA A 554 -6.66 -9.13 19.40
C ALA A 554 -5.97 -9.52 20.70
N ASP A 555 -4.93 -10.34 20.61
CA ASP A 555 -4.04 -10.61 21.74
C ASP A 555 -3.29 -9.33 22.14
N PRO A 556 -3.12 -9.07 23.46
CA PRO A 556 -2.36 -7.91 23.93
C PRO A 556 -0.89 -8.03 23.53
N VAL A 557 -0.35 -6.97 22.93
CA VAL A 557 1.07 -6.85 22.57
C VAL A 557 1.72 -5.79 23.47
N ALA A 558 2.94 -6.05 23.94
CA ALA A 558 3.64 -5.15 24.87
C ALA A 558 3.96 -3.78 24.24
N ALA A 559 4.39 -3.74 22.98
CA ALA A 559 4.62 -2.52 22.21
C ALA A 559 4.23 -2.72 20.74
N VAL A 560 3.69 -1.68 20.10
CA VAL A 560 3.28 -1.74 18.68
C VAL A 560 4.04 -0.70 17.83
N PRO A 561 4.52 -1.07 16.64
CA PRO A 561 5.12 -0.14 15.70
C PRO A 561 4.05 0.46 14.75
N TRP A 562 3.92 1.78 14.73
CA TRP A 562 3.18 2.49 13.68
C TRP A 562 4.13 2.91 12.57
N MET A 563 4.12 2.14 11.48
CA MET A 563 4.99 2.33 10.31
C MET A 563 4.23 3.03 9.20
N PHE A 564 4.70 4.18 8.73
CA PHE A 564 4.03 4.89 7.64
C PHE A 564 5.06 5.54 6.72
N SER A 565 4.62 5.80 5.49
CA SER A 565 5.50 6.28 4.44
C SER A 565 4.81 7.30 3.54
N ALA A 566 5.62 8.08 2.82
CA ALA A 566 5.16 9.04 1.84
C ALA A 566 6.20 9.25 0.72
N GLN A 567 5.77 9.89 -0.37
CA GLN A 567 6.63 10.20 -1.51
C GLN A 567 7.63 11.33 -1.22
N SER A 568 7.34 12.19 -0.24
CA SER A 568 8.21 13.29 0.18
C SER A 568 8.22 13.44 1.70
N GLU A 569 9.24 14.14 2.23
CA GLU A 569 9.30 14.45 3.66
C GLU A 569 8.10 15.32 4.12
N GLY A 570 7.65 16.25 3.28
CA GLY A 570 6.48 17.09 3.56
C GLY A 570 5.22 16.24 3.72
N ALA A 571 4.95 15.35 2.76
CA ALA A 571 3.82 14.44 2.81
C ALA A 571 3.90 13.48 4.01
N LEU A 572 5.10 13.03 4.40
CA LEU A 572 5.28 12.17 5.59
C LEU A 572 4.83 12.88 6.88
N ARG A 573 5.13 14.18 6.99
CA ARG A 573 4.69 15.01 8.13
C ARG A 573 3.18 15.20 8.12
N GLU A 574 2.58 15.43 6.95
CA GLU A 574 1.13 15.56 6.81
C GLU A 574 0.40 14.26 7.18
N VAL A 575 0.92 13.10 6.76
CA VAL A 575 0.39 11.79 7.17
C VAL A 575 0.42 11.64 8.69
N ALA A 576 1.52 12.02 9.35
CA ALA A 576 1.62 11.96 10.81
C ALA A 576 0.56 12.83 11.51
N VAL A 577 0.35 14.06 11.02
CA VAL A 577 -0.67 14.98 11.56
C VAL A 577 -2.09 14.45 11.33
N ARG A 578 -2.37 13.90 10.15
CA ARG A 578 -3.67 13.30 9.83
C ARG A 578 -3.96 12.08 10.71
N LEU A 579 -3.00 11.17 10.88
CA LEU A 579 -3.13 10.02 11.77
C LEU A 579 -3.34 10.47 13.22
N GLN A 580 -2.60 11.47 13.68
CA GLN A 580 -2.74 12.01 15.04
C GLN A 580 -4.15 12.58 15.27
N THR A 581 -4.68 13.34 14.31
CA THR A 581 -6.01 13.95 14.40
C THR A 581 -7.10 12.89 14.39
N MET A 582 -7.06 11.98 13.42
CA MET A 582 -8.04 10.89 13.28
C MET A 582 -8.11 10.03 14.54
N LEU A 583 -6.96 9.67 15.11
CA LEU A 583 -6.90 8.81 16.31
C LEU A 583 -7.18 9.59 17.60
N ALA A 584 -7.09 10.91 17.60
CA ALA A 584 -7.55 11.72 18.73
C ALA A 584 -9.08 11.79 18.77
N ASP A 585 -9.72 11.82 17.60
CA ASP A 585 -11.19 11.90 17.46
C ASP A 585 -11.88 10.53 17.71
N ASP A 586 -11.14 9.41 17.60
CA ASP A 586 -11.62 8.06 17.90
C ASP A 586 -10.72 7.35 18.95
N PRO A 587 -11.04 7.52 20.26
CA PRO A 587 -10.26 6.93 21.34
C PRO A 587 -10.44 5.41 21.47
N ASP A 588 -11.50 4.83 20.89
CA ASP A 588 -11.85 3.41 21.04
C ASP A 588 -11.17 2.52 20.00
N THR A 589 -10.57 3.09 18.96
CA THR A 589 -9.77 2.35 17.97
C THR A 589 -8.65 1.52 18.64
N ASP A 590 -8.46 0.27 18.23
CA ASP A 590 -7.35 -0.56 18.72
C ASP A 590 -6.00 -0.13 18.10
N ILE A 591 -5.01 0.17 18.93
CA ILE A 591 -3.66 0.58 18.48
C ILE A 591 -2.92 -0.54 17.72
N ALA A 592 -3.23 -1.81 18.02
CA ALA A 592 -2.66 -2.95 17.31
C ALA A 592 -3.31 -3.13 15.93
N ALA A 593 -4.62 -2.90 15.82
CA ALA A 593 -5.30 -2.85 14.52
C ALA A 593 -4.75 -1.74 13.61
N VAL A 594 -4.44 -0.56 14.16
CA VAL A 594 -3.76 0.52 13.41
C VAL A 594 -2.39 0.07 12.93
N SER A 595 -1.58 -0.54 13.80
CA SER A 595 -0.26 -1.07 13.44
C SER A 595 -0.34 -2.08 12.30
N ARG A 596 -1.26 -3.05 12.38
CA ARG A 596 -1.49 -4.04 11.32
C ARG A 596 -1.89 -3.37 10.01
N SER A 597 -2.87 -2.47 10.03
CA SER A 597 -3.34 -1.77 8.82
C SER A 597 -2.19 -1.00 8.16
N LEU A 598 -1.43 -0.23 8.92
CA LEU A 598 -0.27 0.51 8.44
C LEU A 598 0.81 -0.40 7.82
N ALA A 599 1.02 -1.58 8.38
CA ALA A 599 2.03 -2.53 7.91
C ALA A 599 1.66 -3.23 6.59
N VAL A 600 0.42 -3.70 6.45
CA VAL A 600 0.04 -4.64 5.38
C VAL A 600 -0.82 -4.03 4.28
N SER A 601 -1.52 -2.93 4.56
CA SER A 601 -2.52 -2.34 3.64
C SER A 601 -2.11 -1.03 2.97
N ARG A 602 -0.84 -0.63 3.12
CA ARG A 602 -0.31 0.62 2.57
C ARG A 602 0.91 0.37 1.70
N ALA A 603 1.09 1.21 0.69
CA ALA A 603 2.30 1.21 -0.12
C ALA A 603 3.51 1.62 0.75
N GLN A 604 4.66 1.01 0.48
CA GLN A 604 5.92 1.27 1.19
C GLN A 604 6.78 2.27 0.41
N LEU A 605 6.47 3.55 0.55
CA LEU A 605 7.07 4.67 -0.17
C LEU A 605 8.47 5.05 0.38
N PRO A 606 9.24 5.90 -0.33
CA PRO A 606 10.65 6.15 0.00
C PRO A 606 10.88 6.81 1.36
N HIS A 607 10.10 7.83 1.74
CA HIS A 607 10.25 8.49 3.03
C HIS A 607 9.43 7.73 4.07
N ARG A 608 10.07 7.26 5.14
CA ARG A 608 9.45 6.36 6.13
C ARG A 608 9.63 6.89 7.54
N ALA A 609 8.64 6.66 8.37
CA ALA A 609 8.69 6.86 9.81
C ALA A 609 8.14 5.64 10.54
N VAL A 610 8.71 5.34 11.71
CA VAL A 610 8.22 4.35 12.65
C VAL A 610 8.10 5.02 14.01
N VAL A 611 6.92 4.93 14.62
CA VAL A 611 6.70 5.30 16.02
C VAL A 611 6.42 4.02 16.80
N VAL A 612 7.20 3.76 17.83
CA VAL A 612 7.00 2.61 18.72
C VAL A 612 6.43 3.11 20.04
N GLY A 613 5.47 2.40 20.61
CA GLY A 613 4.90 2.73 21.92
C GLY A 613 4.09 1.60 22.51
N GLU A 614 3.97 1.60 23.82
CA GLU A 614 3.19 0.61 24.59
C GLU A 614 1.73 1.06 24.76
N ASP A 615 1.49 2.37 24.65
CA ASP A 615 0.16 2.94 24.75
C ASP A 615 -0.11 4.03 23.70
N ARG A 616 -1.39 4.38 23.58
CA ARG A 616 -1.88 5.39 22.64
C ARG A 616 -1.25 6.77 22.86
N ALA A 617 -1.00 7.18 24.11
CA ALA A 617 -0.50 8.52 24.40
C ALA A 617 0.96 8.68 23.93
N GLU A 618 1.78 7.66 24.12
CA GLU A 618 3.15 7.60 23.58
C GLU A 618 3.17 7.66 22.06
N LEU A 619 2.31 6.87 21.41
CA LEU A 619 2.21 6.81 19.96
C LEU A 619 1.72 8.14 19.35
N LEU A 620 0.69 8.76 19.93
CA LEU A 620 0.19 10.09 19.50
C LEU A 620 1.24 11.18 19.72
N THR A 621 2.03 11.10 20.80
CA THR A 621 3.15 12.02 21.05
C THR A 621 4.23 11.87 19.99
N GLY A 622 4.59 10.63 19.64
CA GLY A 622 5.55 10.33 18.58
C GLY A 622 5.09 10.81 17.20
N LEU A 623 3.81 10.63 16.85
CA LEU A 623 3.25 11.22 15.62
C LEU A 623 3.38 12.75 15.61
N GLY A 624 3.12 13.41 16.74
CA GLY A 624 3.31 14.86 16.87
C GLY A 624 4.78 15.30 16.71
N VAL A 625 5.74 14.47 17.12
CA VAL A 625 7.17 14.70 16.88
C VAL A 625 7.49 14.60 15.39
N VAL A 626 7.00 13.57 14.70
CA VAL A 626 7.18 13.41 13.25
C VAL A 626 6.57 14.60 12.50
N GLY A 627 5.33 15.00 12.83
CA GLY A 627 4.64 16.11 12.17
C GLY A 627 5.39 17.45 12.25
N ARG A 628 6.14 17.69 13.35
CA ARG A 628 7.00 18.88 13.52
C ARG A 628 8.41 18.71 12.96
N GLY A 629 8.77 17.53 12.45
CA GLY A 629 10.10 17.22 11.97
C GLY A 629 11.15 16.97 13.06
N GLY A 630 10.73 16.72 14.31
CA GLY A 630 11.62 16.55 15.47
C GLY A 630 12.15 15.12 15.66
N GLU A 631 13.01 14.94 16.66
CA GLU A 631 13.58 13.64 17.04
C GLU A 631 13.10 13.22 18.43
N ALA A 632 12.88 11.92 18.62
CA ALA A 632 12.54 11.31 19.91
C ALA A 632 13.05 9.86 19.93
N ALA A 633 13.30 9.31 21.12
CA ALA A 633 13.87 7.97 21.27
C ALA A 633 13.00 6.86 20.65
N ASN A 634 11.68 7.04 20.66
CA ASN A 634 10.71 6.09 20.11
C ASN A 634 10.28 6.41 18.66
N VAL A 635 10.97 7.34 18.00
CA VAL A 635 10.70 7.77 16.63
C VAL A 635 11.92 7.54 15.75
N VAL A 636 11.77 6.69 14.74
CA VAL A 636 12.79 6.43 13.72
C VAL A 636 12.29 6.98 12.38
N ARG A 637 13.13 7.75 11.69
CA ARG A 637 12.81 8.29 10.36
C ARG A 637 13.97 8.05 9.41
N GLY A 638 13.67 7.83 8.14
CA GLY A 638 14.69 7.66 7.11
C GLY A 638 14.11 7.62 5.72
N THR A 639 15.00 7.63 4.73
CA THR A 639 14.65 7.40 3.32
C THR A 639 15.15 6.00 2.94
N ALA A 640 14.28 5.17 2.40
CA ALA A 640 14.63 3.83 1.95
C ALA A 640 15.58 3.88 0.75
N ALA A 641 16.64 3.06 0.78
CA ALA A 641 17.47 2.80 -0.39
C ALA A 641 16.78 1.76 -1.30
N SER A 642 17.05 1.84 -2.60
CA SER A 642 16.48 0.94 -3.62
C SER A 642 16.87 -0.53 -3.43
N ARG A 643 17.95 -0.82 -2.69
CA ARG A 643 18.36 -2.18 -2.33
C ARG A 643 19.44 -2.25 -1.23
N PRO A 644 19.09 -2.25 0.07
CA PRO A 644 20.09 -2.42 1.11
C PRO A 644 20.58 -3.88 1.14
N LEU A 645 21.88 -4.10 0.91
CA LEU A 645 22.50 -5.37 1.26
C LEU A 645 22.60 -5.47 2.79
N THR A 646 22.22 -6.61 3.34
CA THR A 646 22.16 -6.86 4.78
C THR A 646 23.39 -7.67 5.22
N VAL A 647 24.13 -7.14 6.20
CA VAL A 647 25.24 -7.87 6.83
C VAL A 647 24.92 -8.11 8.29
N PHE A 648 24.93 -9.38 8.72
CA PHE A 648 24.86 -9.67 10.15
C PHE A 648 26.27 -9.63 10.76
N VAL A 649 26.40 -8.81 11.80
CA VAL A 649 27.65 -8.60 12.53
C VAL A 649 27.55 -9.30 13.89
N PHE A 650 28.45 -10.23 14.14
CA PHE A 650 28.51 -11.03 15.36
C PHE A 650 29.69 -10.55 16.23
N PRO A 651 29.47 -9.69 17.25
CA PRO A 651 30.55 -9.16 18.06
C PRO A 651 31.22 -10.22 18.95
N GLY A 652 32.39 -9.88 19.49
CA GLY A 652 33.07 -10.67 20.51
C GLY A 652 32.50 -10.46 21.92
N GLN A 653 33.33 -10.72 22.94
CA GLN A 653 32.98 -10.45 24.34
C GLN A 653 32.90 -8.94 24.61
N GLY A 654 31.95 -8.52 25.44
CA GLY A 654 31.77 -7.12 25.87
C GLY A 654 30.34 -6.59 25.72
N SER A 655 29.46 -7.31 25.02
CA SER A 655 28.05 -6.96 24.83
C SER A 655 27.10 -7.57 25.88
N GLN A 656 27.61 -8.45 26.74
CA GLN A 656 26.81 -9.14 27.76
C GLN A 656 26.36 -8.19 28.88
N TRP A 657 25.21 -8.51 29.48
CA TRP A 657 24.71 -7.88 30.70
C TRP A 657 23.79 -8.84 31.46
N PRO A 658 23.69 -8.76 32.80
CA PRO A 658 22.82 -9.63 33.58
C PRO A 658 21.34 -9.50 33.19
N GLY A 659 20.68 -10.61 32.86
CA GLY A 659 19.29 -10.62 32.41
C GLY A 659 19.08 -10.39 30.91
N MET A 660 20.16 -10.33 30.11
CA MET A 660 20.04 -10.31 28.65
C MET A 660 19.17 -11.45 28.14
N ALA A 661 18.37 -11.20 27.10
CA ALA A 661 17.48 -12.17 26.45
C ALA A 661 16.30 -12.73 27.28
N ARG A 662 16.16 -12.39 28.56
CA ARG A 662 15.07 -12.90 29.41
C ARG A 662 13.67 -12.57 28.89
N GLU A 663 13.44 -11.31 28.53
CA GLU A 663 12.13 -10.89 28.00
C GLU A 663 11.78 -11.57 26.67
N LEU A 664 12.77 -11.73 25.78
CA LEU A 664 12.58 -12.43 24.50
C LEU A 664 12.30 -13.93 24.70
N LEU A 665 12.88 -14.54 25.72
CA LEU A 665 12.59 -15.93 26.08
C LEU A 665 11.10 -16.12 26.46
N ASP A 666 10.50 -15.13 27.13
CA ASP A 666 9.10 -15.18 27.56
C ASP A 666 8.12 -14.77 26.45
N THR A 667 8.50 -13.81 25.60
CA THR A 667 7.58 -13.14 24.66
C THR A 667 7.71 -13.60 23.21
N GLN A 668 8.83 -14.22 22.82
CA GLN A 668 9.11 -14.58 21.42
C GLN A 668 9.35 -16.09 21.26
N PRO A 669 8.34 -16.89 20.84
CA PRO A 669 8.44 -18.34 20.72
C PRO A 669 9.60 -18.83 19.85
N VAL A 670 9.87 -18.14 18.73
CA VAL A 670 10.98 -18.47 17.82
C VAL A 670 12.34 -18.28 18.49
N PHE A 671 12.49 -17.19 19.24
CA PHE A 671 13.71 -16.95 20.00
C PHE A 671 13.90 -18.02 21.08
N ALA A 672 12.83 -18.32 21.83
CA ALA A 672 12.83 -19.33 22.88
C ALA A 672 13.20 -20.73 22.36
N GLU A 673 12.67 -21.11 21.19
CA GLU A 673 12.98 -22.37 20.52
C GLU A 673 14.48 -22.47 20.22
N HIS A 674 15.06 -21.46 19.56
CA HIS A 674 16.48 -21.48 19.19
C HIS A 674 17.42 -21.36 20.40
N LEU A 675 17.04 -20.61 21.43
CA LEU A 675 17.82 -20.55 22.67
C LEU A 675 17.82 -21.89 23.40
N THR A 676 16.68 -22.58 23.40
CA THR A 676 16.54 -23.93 23.98
C THR A 676 17.35 -24.97 23.18
N ALA A 677 17.37 -24.87 21.85
CA ALA A 677 18.23 -25.71 21.02
C ALA A 677 19.71 -25.48 21.33
N CYS A 678 20.15 -24.23 21.49
CA CYS A 678 21.50 -23.90 21.93
C CYS A 678 21.79 -24.46 23.33
N HIS A 679 20.85 -24.35 24.27
CA HIS A 679 20.98 -24.93 25.62
C HIS A 679 21.25 -26.45 25.54
N HIS A 680 20.48 -27.19 24.76
CA HIS A 680 20.68 -28.62 24.58
C HIS A 680 22.01 -28.97 23.88
N ALA A 681 22.43 -28.17 22.90
CA ALA A 681 23.70 -28.37 22.21
C ALA A 681 24.92 -28.07 23.11
N LEU A 682 24.79 -27.14 24.07
CA LEU A 682 25.84 -26.78 25.02
C LEU A 682 25.93 -27.75 26.22
N ALA A 683 24.82 -28.35 26.64
CA ALA A 683 24.74 -29.19 27.83
C ALA A 683 25.79 -30.32 27.94
N PRO A 684 26.24 -30.98 26.86
CA PRO A 684 27.32 -31.98 26.95
C PRO A 684 28.70 -31.40 27.26
N HIS A 685 28.87 -30.08 27.15
CA HIS A 685 30.16 -29.39 27.19
C HIS A 685 30.29 -28.40 28.36
N THR A 686 29.20 -28.08 29.06
CA THR A 686 29.14 -27.18 30.21
C THR A 686 28.65 -27.90 31.47
N ASP A 687 29.00 -27.38 32.65
CA ASP A 687 28.52 -27.86 33.96
C ASP A 687 27.43 -26.96 34.56
N TRP A 688 26.92 -26.01 33.76
CA TRP A 688 25.89 -25.04 34.12
C TRP A 688 24.77 -25.00 33.09
N SER A 689 23.60 -24.49 33.51
CA SER A 689 22.40 -24.35 32.67
C SER A 689 22.31 -22.96 32.05
N LEU A 690 22.25 -22.89 30.72
CA LEU A 690 22.01 -21.63 30.00
C LEU A 690 20.69 -20.97 30.40
N LEU A 691 19.62 -21.74 30.60
CA LEU A 691 18.33 -21.17 30.96
C LEU A 691 18.34 -20.61 32.39
N ASP A 692 19.04 -21.27 33.31
CA ASP A 692 19.22 -20.80 34.69
C ASP A 692 20.00 -19.47 34.73
N LEU A 693 21.01 -19.35 33.85
CA LEU A 693 21.82 -18.13 33.68
C LEU A 693 20.98 -16.96 33.15
N ILE A 694 20.20 -17.17 32.08
CA ILE A 694 19.35 -16.13 31.48
C ILE A 694 18.23 -15.69 32.44
N ASN A 695 17.67 -16.64 33.20
CA ASN A 695 16.65 -16.36 34.21
C ASN A 695 17.22 -15.79 35.52
N THR A 696 18.54 -15.60 35.62
CA THR A 696 19.22 -15.04 36.81
C THR A 696 18.85 -15.77 38.10
N THR A 697 18.77 -17.10 38.04
CA THR A 697 18.44 -17.93 39.20
C THR A 697 19.58 -17.99 40.21
N ASP A 698 19.31 -18.40 41.45
CA ASP A 698 20.34 -18.55 42.49
C ASP A 698 21.42 -19.60 42.15
N THR A 699 21.14 -20.51 41.20
CA THR A 699 22.06 -21.53 40.70
C THR A 699 22.88 -21.06 39.49
N ALA A 700 22.63 -19.84 38.99
CA ALA A 700 23.33 -19.29 37.84
C ALA A 700 24.83 -19.04 38.17
N PRO A 701 25.75 -19.42 37.26
CA PRO A 701 27.15 -19.05 37.40
C PRO A 701 27.35 -17.55 37.13
N ASP A 702 28.50 -17.02 37.57
CA ASP A 702 28.88 -15.63 37.31
C ASP A 702 29.12 -15.39 35.81
N LEU A 703 28.49 -14.34 35.26
CA LEU A 703 28.61 -13.94 33.86
C LEU A 703 29.97 -13.30 33.54
N ASP A 704 30.79 -12.98 34.54
CA ASP A 704 32.17 -12.51 34.36
C ASP A 704 33.14 -13.65 34.01
N ARG A 705 32.74 -14.91 34.21
CA ARG A 705 33.55 -16.08 33.83
C ARG A 705 33.58 -16.29 32.31
N THR A 706 34.77 -16.40 31.74
CA THR A 706 34.99 -16.61 30.30
C THR A 706 34.29 -17.87 29.76
N ASP A 707 34.33 -18.97 30.50
CA ASP A 707 33.68 -20.25 30.15
C ASP A 707 32.15 -20.24 30.28
N VAL A 708 31.59 -19.15 30.79
CA VAL A 708 30.14 -18.90 30.89
C VAL A 708 29.70 -17.89 29.84
N VAL A 709 30.41 -16.76 29.75
CA VAL A 709 30.01 -15.63 28.90
C VAL A 709 30.09 -15.94 27.41
N GLN A 710 31.12 -16.65 26.93
CA GLN A 710 31.25 -16.88 25.49
C GLN A 710 30.18 -17.85 24.96
N PRO A 711 29.89 -18.99 25.62
CA PRO A 711 28.81 -19.87 25.19
C PRO A 711 27.43 -19.20 25.30
N ALA A 712 27.20 -18.40 26.33
CA ALA A 712 25.95 -17.65 26.49
C ALA A 712 25.76 -16.61 25.37
N LEU A 713 26.79 -15.82 25.05
CA LEU A 713 26.77 -14.86 23.94
C LEU A 713 26.56 -15.55 22.59
N PHE A 714 27.21 -16.70 22.35
CA PHE A 714 26.98 -17.51 21.15
C PHE A 714 25.49 -17.87 21.02
N ALA A 715 24.90 -18.42 22.07
CA ALA A 715 23.50 -18.84 22.07
C ALA A 715 22.54 -17.67 21.81
N VAL A 716 22.78 -16.53 22.47
CA VAL A 716 21.98 -15.30 22.27
C VAL A 716 22.12 -14.78 20.85
N MET A 717 23.33 -14.66 20.32
CA MET A 717 23.58 -14.16 18.96
C MET A 717 22.92 -15.04 17.89
N VAL A 718 23.03 -16.37 18.01
CA VAL A 718 22.38 -17.32 17.10
C VAL A 718 20.86 -17.18 17.17
N SER A 719 20.30 -17.10 18.37
CA SER A 719 18.84 -16.98 18.57
C SER A 719 18.29 -15.67 18.05
N LEU A 720 19.02 -14.55 18.21
CA LEU A 720 18.69 -13.26 17.62
C LEU A 720 18.75 -13.31 16.09
N ALA A 721 19.80 -13.90 15.51
CA ALA A 721 19.92 -14.02 14.06
C ALA A 721 18.77 -14.84 13.46
N ARG A 722 18.33 -15.90 14.14
CA ARG A 722 17.17 -16.71 13.72
C ARG A 722 15.85 -15.95 13.85
N LEU A 723 15.68 -15.14 14.89
CA LEU A 723 14.52 -14.26 15.03
C LEU A 723 14.44 -13.24 13.89
N TRP A 724 15.57 -12.62 13.52
CA TRP A 724 15.62 -11.73 12.35
C TRP A 724 15.25 -12.47 11.04
N GLN A 725 15.79 -13.66 10.83
CA GLN A 725 15.44 -14.49 9.66
C GLN A 725 13.95 -14.89 9.63
N HIS A 726 13.34 -15.15 10.78
CA HIS A 726 11.91 -15.45 10.88
C HIS A 726 11.04 -14.28 10.41
N HIS A 727 11.47 -13.04 10.66
CA HIS A 727 10.82 -11.83 10.15
C HIS A 727 11.21 -11.48 8.69
N GLY A 728 11.83 -12.41 7.96
CA GLY A 728 12.19 -12.26 6.54
C GLY A 728 13.47 -11.46 6.29
N ILE A 729 14.25 -11.14 7.34
CA ILE A 729 15.52 -10.43 7.21
C ILE A 729 16.65 -11.45 7.13
N HIS A 730 17.11 -11.72 5.91
CA HIS A 730 18.19 -12.65 5.62
C HIS A 730 19.49 -11.89 5.35
N PRO A 731 20.64 -12.32 5.91
CA PRO A 731 21.91 -11.69 5.62
C PRO A 731 22.42 -12.09 4.23
N ASP A 732 22.85 -11.10 3.44
CA ASP A 732 23.62 -11.30 2.21
C ASP A 732 25.09 -11.66 2.52
N ALA A 733 25.58 -11.29 3.71
CA ALA A 733 26.86 -11.73 4.22
C ALA A 733 26.88 -11.72 5.76
N VAL A 734 27.82 -12.46 6.34
CA VAL A 734 28.06 -12.45 7.78
C VAL A 734 29.52 -12.18 8.11
N ILE A 735 29.75 -11.51 9.24
CA ILE A 735 31.08 -11.20 9.77
C ILE A 735 31.06 -11.41 11.28
N GLY A 736 32.10 -12.07 11.81
CA GLY A 736 32.25 -12.29 13.24
C GLY A 736 33.53 -11.67 13.77
N HIS A 737 33.50 -11.14 14.99
CA HIS A 737 34.69 -10.63 15.68
C HIS A 737 35.18 -11.63 16.71
N SER A 738 36.38 -12.19 16.50
CA SER A 738 36.96 -13.21 17.38
C SER A 738 35.99 -14.39 17.58
N GLN A 739 35.54 -14.67 18.81
CA GLN A 739 34.59 -15.75 19.08
C GLN A 739 33.23 -15.58 18.38
N GLY A 740 32.87 -14.36 17.97
CA GLY A 740 31.69 -14.10 17.16
C GLY A 740 31.73 -14.81 15.81
N GLU A 741 32.91 -15.18 15.31
CA GLU A 741 33.04 -16.01 14.10
C GLU A 741 32.37 -17.39 14.26
N ILE A 742 32.24 -17.92 15.48
CA ILE A 742 31.56 -19.20 15.72
C ILE A 742 30.06 -19.07 15.41
N ALA A 743 29.43 -17.98 15.88
CA ALA A 743 28.03 -17.69 15.57
C ALA A 743 27.85 -17.37 14.09
N ALA A 744 28.74 -16.56 13.51
CA ALA A 744 28.71 -16.22 12.09
C ALA A 744 28.85 -17.46 11.19
N ALA A 745 29.79 -18.36 11.49
CA ALA A 745 29.99 -19.61 10.76
C ALA A 745 28.78 -20.54 10.87
N HIS A 746 28.14 -20.63 12.05
CA HIS A 746 26.90 -21.38 12.18
C HIS A 746 25.76 -20.78 11.32
N ILE A 747 25.56 -19.46 11.38
CA ILE A 747 24.52 -18.78 10.61
C ILE A 747 24.78 -18.86 9.10
N ALA A 748 26.05 -18.85 8.67
CA ALA A 748 26.44 -19.10 7.29
C ALA A 748 26.22 -20.55 6.84
N GLY A 749 25.98 -21.48 7.75
CA GLY A 749 25.88 -22.91 7.47
C GLY A 749 27.23 -23.64 7.37
N ALA A 750 28.35 -22.98 7.72
CA ALA A 750 29.66 -23.62 7.73
C ALA A 750 29.89 -24.52 8.96
N LEU A 751 29.06 -24.39 10.00
CA LEU A 751 29.09 -25.24 11.20
C LEU A 751 27.68 -25.69 11.58
N THR A 752 27.56 -26.98 11.93
CA THR A 752 26.36 -27.48 12.60
C THR A 752 26.19 -26.81 13.98
N LEU A 753 24.97 -26.78 14.51
CA LEU A 753 24.73 -26.20 15.83
C LEU A 753 25.53 -26.94 16.93
N HIS A 754 25.65 -28.26 16.82
CA HIS A 754 26.43 -29.07 17.77
C HIS A 754 27.92 -28.75 17.71
N ASP A 755 28.50 -28.63 16.52
CA ASP A 755 29.91 -28.29 16.38
C ASP A 755 30.21 -26.87 16.85
N ALA A 756 29.35 -25.91 16.50
CA ALA A 756 29.48 -24.53 16.95
C ALA A 756 29.37 -24.43 18.49
N ALA A 757 28.42 -25.14 19.12
CA ALA A 757 28.27 -25.20 20.57
C ALA A 757 29.49 -25.86 21.24
N LYS A 758 30.01 -26.96 20.67
CA LYS A 758 31.24 -27.61 21.12
C LYS A 758 32.43 -26.65 21.07
N ILE A 759 32.61 -25.93 19.96
CA ILE A 759 33.69 -24.94 19.83
C ILE A 759 33.52 -23.83 20.87
N ALA A 760 32.33 -23.24 21.00
CA ALA A 760 32.08 -22.14 21.94
C ALA A 760 32.36 -22.55 23.40
N ALA A 761 31.92 -23.74 23.82
CA ALA A 761 32.10 -24.24 25.18
C ALA A 761 33.54 -24.69 25.47
N LEU A 762 34.13 -25.54 24.63
CA LEU A 762 35.44 -26.12 24.93
C LEU A 762 36.57 -25.09 24.74
N ARG A 763 36.44 -24.17 23.78
CA ARG A 763 37.40 -23.06 23.62
C ARG A 763 37.41 -22.18 24.86
N SER A 764 36.23 -21.76 25.33
CA SER A 764 36.12 -20.85 26.47
C SER A 764 36.58 -21.52 27.76
N LYS A 765 36.33 -22.81 27.93
CA LYS A 765 36.89 -23.62 29.02
C LYS A 765 38.41 -23.69 29.00
N ALA A 766 39.02 -23.97 27.85
CA ALA A 766 40.48 -24.00 27.72
C ALA A 766 41.11 -22.63 28.04
N LEU A 767 40.45 -21.52 27.66
CA LEU A 767 40.92 -20.16 27.97
C LEU A 767 40.99 -19.88 29.48
N THR A 768 40.23 -20.58 30.32
CA THR A 768 40.30 -20.38 31.79
C THR A 768 41.65 -20.73 32.40
N SER A 769 42.46 -21.58 31.75
CA SER A 769 43.82 -21.88 32.22
C SER A 769 44.80 -20.70 32.02
N LEU A 770 44.42 -19.71 31.22
CA LEU A 770 45.17 -18.48 30.96
C LEU A 770 44.71 -17.32 31.87
N ALA A 771 43.73 -17.57 32.75
CA ALA A 771 43.26 -16.57 33.70
C ALA A 771 44.41 -16.06 34.58
N GLY A 772 44.54 -14.75 34.67
CA GLY A 772 45.59 -14.05 35.42
C GLY A 772 46.94 -13.96 34.71
N THR A 773 47.13 -14.55 33.53
CA THR A 773 48.44 -14.51 32.83
C THR A 773 48.62 -13.27 31.97
N GLY A 774 47.54 -12.60 31.56
CA GLY A 774 47.59 -11.49 30.62
C GLY A 774 46.42 -10.52 30.74
N GLY A 775 46.40 -9.53 29.86
CA GLY A 775 45.32 -8.55 29.77
C GLY A 775 45.16 -7.98 28.36
N MET A 776 44.16 -7.11 28.21
CA MET A 776 43.88 -6.42 26.95
C MET A 776 43.47 -4.97 27.17
N ALA A 777 43.76 -4.10 26.20
CA ALA A 777 43.37 -2.70 26.21
C ALA A 777 42.92 -2.21 24.83
N SER A 778 41.86 -1.41 24.80
CA SER A 778 41.41 -0.67 23.62
C SER A 778 42.12 0.69 23.55
N VAL A 779 42.65 1.02 22.38
CA VAL A 779 43.40 2.24 22.10
C VAL A 779 42.74 2.99 20.95
N PRO A 780 42.35 4.26 21.12
CA PRO A 780 41.70 5.05 20.07
C PRO A 780 42.74 5.62 19.08
N LEU A 781 43.56 4.75 18.49
CA LEU A 781 44.60 5.11 17.52
C LEU A 781 44.66 4.10 16.35
N PRO A 782 45.22 4.52 15.18
CA PRO A 782 45.49 3.62 14.07
C PRO A 782 46.48 2.50 14.45
N ALA A 783 46.35 1.33 13.83
CA ALA A 783 47.15 0.16 14.15
C ALA A 783 48.66 0.39 13.95
N GLU A 784 49.05 1.16 12.93
CA GLU A 784 50.46 1.50 12.65
C GLU A 784 51.08 2.31 13.79
N GLU A 785 50.37 3.34 14.30
CA GLU A 785 50.86 4.15 15.42
C GLU A 785 50.92 3.32 16.71
N VAL A 786 49.93 2.46 16.95
CA VAL A 786 49.97 1.54 18.08
C VAL A 786 51.16 0.60 17.97
N ALA A 787 51.43 0.02 16.81
CA ALA A 787 52.58 -0.87 16.59
C ALA A 787 53.92 -0.19 16.90
N GLU A 788 54.11 1.07 16.50
CA GLU A 788 55.30 1.84 16.85
C GLU A 788 55.44 2.04 18.36
N ARG A 789 54.33 2.33 19.04
CA ARG A 789 54.30 2.51 20.50
C ARG A 789 54.50 1.21 21.28
N LEU A 790 54.27 0.05 20.65
CA LEU A 790 54.52 -1.27 21.25
C LEU A 790 56.00 -1.70 21.17
N LEU A 791 56.83 -1.07 20.32
CA LEU A 791 58.25 -1.43 20.15
C LEU A 791 59.03 -1.54 21.49
N PRO A 792 58.85 -0.65 22.49
CA PRO A 792 59.56 -0.77 23.77
C PRO A 792 59.18 -2.01 24.59
N TYR A 793 58.00 -2.58 24.35
CA TYR A 793 57.48 -3.73 25.09
C TYR A 793 57.86 -5.08 24.41
N GLY A 794 58.41 -5.04 23.19
CA GLY A 794 58.85 -6.23 22.48
C GLY A 794 57.74 -7.28 22.33
N SER A 795 58.05 -8.53 22.67
CA SER A 795 57.09 -9.64 22.60
C SER A 795 56.07 -9.66 23.74
N ALA A 796 56.17 -8.76 24.74
CA ALA A 796 55.25 -8.73 25.88
C ALA A 796 53.87 -8.19 25.50
N LEU A 797 53.75 -7.45 24.38
CA LEU A 797 52.49 -6.90 23.86
C LEU A 797 52.37 -7.19 22.36
N SER A 798 51.13 -7.30 21.88
CA SER A 798 50.79 -7.53 20.48
C SER A 798 49.50 -6.80 20.11
N VAL A 799 49.34 -6.46 18.83
CA VAL A 799 48.06 -5.98 18.31
C VAL A 799 47.12 -7.18 18.17
N ALA A 800 46.01 -7.15 18.91
CA ALA A 800 45.02 -8.22 18.95
C ALA A 800 43.89 -8.02 17.94
N ALA A 801 43.48 -6.78 17.68
CA ALA A 801 42.42 -6.46 16.71
C ALA A 801 42.55 -5.04 16.18
N THR A 802 42.18 -4.84 14.92
CA THR A 802 42.03 -3.53 14.29
C THR A 802 40.55 -3.33 13.98
N ASN A 803 39.82 -2.61 14.85
CA ASN A 803 38.36 -2.50 14.78
C ASN A 803 37.90 -1.38 13.82
N SER A 804 38.72 -0.34 13.66
CA SER A 804 38.48 0.77 12.73
C SER A 804 39.80 1.50 12.44
N PRO A 805 39.83 2.48 11.50
CA PRO A 805 41.02 3.30 11.26
C PRO A 805 41.56 4.03 12.50
N VAL A 806 40.75 4.15 13.56
CA VAL A 806 41.07 4.88 14.79
C VAL A 806 40.84 4.05 16.06
N SER A 807 40.72 2.72 15.96
CA SER A 807 40.51 1.85 17.13
C SER A 807 41.24 0.53 16.97
N THR A 808 42.19 0.30 17.87
CA THR A 808 43.06 -0.87 17.90
C THR A 808 43.03 -1.49 19.30
N VAL A 809 43.04 -2.82 19.38
CA VAL A 809 43.13 -3.55 20.65
C VAL A 809 44.54 -4.11 20.79
N VAL A 810 45.13 -3.95 21.96
CA VAL A 810 46.42 -4.51 22.36
C VAL A 810 46.18 -5.64 23.36
N SER A 811 46.96 -6.71 23.28
CA SER A 811 46.94 -7.84 24.21
C SER A 811 48.35 -8.29 24.58
N GLY A 812 48.54 -8.78 25.80
CA GLY A 812 49.81 -9.35 26.26
C GLY A 812 49.91 -9.41 27.78
N ASP A 813 51.13 -9.30 28.32
CA ASP A 813 51.39 -9.41 29.76
C ASP A 813 50.60 -8.37 30.55
N ALA A 814 49.93 -8.77 31.63
CA ALA A 814 49.05 -7.88 32.40
C ALA A 814 49.75 -6.61 32.90
N GLY A 815 50.99 -6.74 33.38
CA GLY A 815 51.83 -5.62 33.79
C GLY A 815 52.19 -4.70 32.63
N ALA A 816 52.60 -5.26 31.49
CA ALA A 816 52.94 -4.47 30.31
C ALA A 816 51.73 -3.73 29.73
N VAL A 817 50.53 -4.34 29.77
CA VAL A 817 49.28 -3.68 29.35
C VAL A 817 48.97 -2.51 30.28
N ALA A 818 49.11 -2.68 31.59
CA ALA A 818 48.90 -1.60 32.56
C ALA A 818 49.89 -0.45 32.35
N ASP A 819 51.18 -0.75 32.19
CA ASP A 819 52.23 0.24 31.92
C ASP A 819 51.97 0.98 30.60
N PHE A 820 51.58 0.26 29.54
CA PHE A 820 51.24 0.84 28.25
C PHE A 820 50.01 1.76 28.32
N VAL A 821 48.97 1.36 29.05
CA VAL A 821 47.77 2.20 29.25
C VAL A 821 48.14 3.49 30.00
N GLU A 822 48.99 3.43 31.02
CA GLU A 822 49.46 4.62 31.72
C GLU A 822 50.36 5.51 30.85
N ALA A 823 51.22 4.93 30.02
CA ALA A 823 52.01 5.67 29.02
C ALA A 823 51.10 6.40 28.02
N CYS A 824 50.06 5.72 27.51
CA CYS A 824 49.06 6.35 26.65
C CYS A 824 48.34 7.51 27.36
N LYS A 825 47.95 7.34 28.63
CA LYS A 825 47.30 8.41 29.41
C LYS A 825 48.22 9.61 29.62
N ALA A 826 49.51 9.38 29.86
CA ALA A 826 50.51 10.45 29.98
C ALA A 826 50.60 11.28 28.67
N ASP A 827 50.46 10.61 27.53
CA ASP A 827 50.40 11.22 26.19
C ASP A 827 49.00 11.73 25.81
N ARG A 828 48.05 11.76 26.76
CA ARG A 828 46.64 12.19 26.57
C ARG A 828 45.83 11.33 25.59
N ILE A 829 46.23 10.08 25.39
CA ILE A 829 45.49 9.07 24.62
C ILE A 829 44.57 8.31 25.59
N ARG A 830 43.28 8.21 25.26
CA ARG A 830 42.26 7.54 26.10
C ARG A 830 42.27 6.02 25.94
N ALA A 831 43.39 5.37 26.28
CA ALA A 831 43.46 3.92 26.34
C ALA A 831 42.63 3.36 27.52
N ARG A 832 41.86 2.29 27.27
CA ARG A 832 40.97 1.66 28.27
C ARG A 832 41.24 0.16 28.36
N THR A 833 41.53 -0.33 29.56
CA THR A 833 41.62 -1.76 29.85
C THR A 833 40.27 -2.44 29.59
N ILE A 834 40.30 -3.58 28.90
CA ILE A 834 39.12 -4.42 28.65
C ILE A 834 38.98 -5.37 29.85
N PRO A 835 37.79 -5.57 30.42
CA PRO A 835 37.58 -6.47 31.56
C PRO A 835 37.70 -7.94 31.12
N VAL A 836 38.93 -8.38 30.90
CA VAL A 836 39.34 -9.76 30.65
C VAL A 836 40.60 -10.04 31.45
N ASP A 837 40.76 -11.25 31.95
CA ASP A 837 41.89 -11.68 32.76
C ASP A 837 42.91 -12.55 32.00
N TYR A 838 42.82 -12.57 30.67
CA TYR A 838 43.74 -13.30 29.78
C TYR A 838 44.07 -12.48 28.53
N ALA A 839 45.13 -12.87 27.81
CA ALA A 839 45.62 -12.17 26.63
C ALA A 839 45.33 -12.92 25.31
N SER A 840 44.09 -12.79 24.80
CA SER A 840 43.70 -13.38 23.51
C SER A 840 44.42 -12.73 22.32
N HIS A 841 44.65 -13.50 21.25
CA HIS A 841 45.32 -13.03 20.02
C HIS A 841 46.75 -12.53 20.30
N SER A 842 47.44 -13.21 21.21
CA SER A 842 48.83 -12.98 21.57
C SER A 842 49.54 -14.32 21.79
N PRO A 843 50.88 -14.38 21.88
CA PRO A 843 51.62 -15.62 22.17
C PRO A 843 51.18 -16.37 23.44
N HIS A 844 50.45 -15.72 24.36
CA HIS A 844 49.87 -16.39 25.53
C HIS A 844 48.95 -17.57 25.16
N VAL A 845 48.27 -17.51 24.01
CA VAL A 845 47.35 -18.59 23.60
C VAL A 845 48.07 -19.82 23.07
N ASP A 846 49.38 -19.76 22.80
CA ASP A 846 50.17 -20.93 22.37
C ASP A 846 50.16 -22.04 23.43
N GLY A 847 50.06 -21.67 24.71
CA GLY A 847 50.01 -22.60 25.84
C GLY A 847 48.81 -23.56 25.83
N ILE A 848 47.74 -23.22 25.12
CA ILE A 848 46.52 -24.03 25.01
C ILE A 848 46.30 -24.61 23.61
N ARG A 849 47.24 -24.41 22.67
CA ARG A 849 47.09 -24.81 21.27
C ARG A 849 46.82 -26.29 21.09
N ASP A 850 47.66 -27.15 21.68
CA ASP A 850 47.56 -28.60 21.51
C ASP A 850 46.31 -29.15 22.22
N GLU A 851 45.93 -28.57 23.37
CA GLU A 851 44.69 -28.90 24.06
C GLU A 851 43.46 -28.53 23.22
N LEU A 852 43.42 -27.33 22.64
CA LEU A 852 42.33 -26.89 21.76
C LEU A 852 42.18 -27.79 20.53
N LEU A 853 43.30 -28.14 19.88
CA LEU A 853 43.27 -29.04 18.72
C LEU A 853 42.67 -30.40 19.09
N HIS A 854 43.05 -30.94 20.25
CA HIS A 854 42.52 -32.20 20.75
C HIS A 854 41.02 -32.10 21.12
N LEU A 855 40.62 -31.07 21.87
CA LEU A 855 39.23 -30.85 22.30
C LEU A 855 38.28 -30.69 21.11
N LEU A 856 38.76 -30.10 20.01
CA LEU A 856 37.97 -29.83 18.81
C LEU A 856 38.07 -30.92 17.74
N GLU A 857 38.73 -32.05 18.02
CA GLU A 857 38.74 -33.21 17.13
C GLU A 857 37.30 -33.63 16.76
N GLY A 858 37.07 -33.92 15.48
CA GLY A 858 35.78 -34.38 14.97
C GLY A 858 34.78 -33.26 14.61
N VAL A 859 35.14 -31.98 14.78
CA VAL A 859 34.41 -30.88 14.14
C VAL A 859 34.58 -30.98 12.63
N VAL A 860 33.47 -30.97 11.89
CA VAL A 860 33.48 -31.06 10.42
C VAL A 860 32.91 -29.76 9.85
N PRO A 861 33.75 -28.87 9.29
CA PRO A 861 33.25 -27.67 8.64
C PRO A 861 32.60 -28.01 7.30
N GLU A 862 31.57 -27.25 6.95
CA GLU A 862 30.89 -27.30 5.65
C GLU A 862 31.18 -26.02 4.86
N HIS A 863 30.88 -26.03 3.56
CA HIS A 863 30.95 -24.83 2.75
C HIS A 863 29.84 -23.85 3.18
N PRO A 864 30.15 -22.56 3.42
CA PRO A 864 29.13 -21.60 3.83
C PRO A 864 28.14 -21.36 2.69
N SER A 865 26.84 -21.46 3.00
CA SER A 865 25.74 -21.08 2.11
C SER A 865 25.56 -19.57 1.99
N ILE A 866 25.98 -18.81 3.02
CA ILE A 866 25.97 -17.34 3.05
C ILE A 866 27.42 -16.85 3.05
N PRO A 867 27.81 -15.87 2.20
CA PRO A 867 29.16 -15.31 2.20
C PRO A 867 29.65 -14.92 3.61
N PHE A 868 30.78 -15.47 4.03
CA PHE A 868 31.37 -15.24 5.36
C PHE A 868 32.70 -14.50 5.25
N TYR A 869 32.74 -13.26 5.73
CA TYR A 869 33.97 -12.48 5.81
C TYR A 869 34.75 -12.88 7.06
N SER A 870 35.83 -13.65 6.87
CA SER A 870 36.71 -14.01 7.99
C SER A 870 37.60 -12.83 8.37
N THR A 871 37.53 -12.45 9.64
CA THR A 871 38.41 -11.45 10.27
C THR A 871 39.79 -12.01 10.61
N LEU A 872 39.97 -13.34 10.57
CA LEU A 872 41.27 -13.98 10.71
C LEU A 872 42.10 -13.86 9.44
N THR A 873 41.54 -14.21 8.27
CA THR A 873 42.28 -14.20 7.00
C THR A 873 42.16 -12.88 6.24
N GLY A 874 41.13 -12.07 6.55
CA GLY A 874 40.78 -10.87 5.79
C GLY A 874 40.16 -11.18 4.42
N THR A 875 39.70 -12.42 4.20
CA THR A 875 39.15 -12.88 2.92
C THR A 875 37.70 -13.35 3.06
N LEU A 876 36.98 -13.33 1.94
CA LEU A 876 35.62 -13.85 1.84
C LEU A 876 35.63 -15.37 1.63
N LEU A 877 34.92 -16.11 2.49
CA LEU A 877 34.60 -17.52 2.29
C LEU A 877 33.23 -17.62 1.61
N THR A 878 33.16 -18.34 0.49
CA THR A 878 31.94 -18.55 -0.32
C THR A 878 31.71 -20.05 -0.50
N PRO A 879 30.57 -20.49 -1.06
CA PRO A 879 30.34 -21.90 -1.38
C PRO A 879 31.43 -22.54 -2.26
N HIS A 880 32.22 -21.73 -2.97
CA HIS A 880 33.29 -22.19 -3.86
C HIS A 880 34.69 -22.08 -3.26
N THR A 881 34.82 -21.57 -2.03
CA THR A 881 36.12 -21.51 -1.36
C THR A 881 36.56 -22.92 -0.98
N PRO A 882 37.77 -23.37 -1.36
CA PRO A 882 38.30 -24.68 -0.94
C PRO A 882 38.37 -24.78 0.59
N LEU A 883 37.86 -25.88 1.15
CA LEU A 883 37.93 -26.20 2.58
C LEU A 883 39.32 -26.72 2.98
#